data_AF-L0DBY6-F1
#
_entry.id   AF-L0DBY6-F1
#
_cell.length_a   1.000
_cell.length_b   1.000
_cell.length_c   1.000
_cell.angle_alpha   90.00
_cell.angle_beta   90.00
_cell.angle_gamma   90.00
#
_symmetry.space_group_name_H-M   'P 1'
#
loop_
_entity.id
_entity.type
_entity.pdbx_description
1 polymer ?
#
loop_
_entity_poly.entity_id
_entity_poly.type
_entity_poly.pdbx_seq_one_letter_code
_entity_poly.pdbx_strand_id
1 'polypeptide(L)'
;MNLRVLVAASLISLGVGQAQARADDPQADAIAQAIERGVAFLKAQQEPRGHWSFSFNHDHTLGITALAGLALMENGIDRADPSITRASSVVHSLAIRSTQTYDLALAILFLARAQVETRGPDDRLIQRLAARLAAGEQGGMWTYTVPLESVEDDERPRRRSSDLSRRVGEVGDNSNTQFALLGIWAASRHGFDPNASLAAIDSHFRRSPDRRGRWGYVSGAAGTDSMTCAGLMGLAISAARPNLAERQTARARGAALAADPIFANALQAVAKDARKIGQNSDIYYIWSLERVCVALGLRNLDGFDWYETGAHELLRRQMDDGGWPEPAWGRTPNTCLALLFLRKANLAFELDRVLKLPAAPRLDKQADEVPVPEKAKDEPPRTGGEENDVVVTGASDSNFPEISVEFEVKRPDGTYLLDATEKDFKVTEEGQPVVIRKFQSPVTTQAHATTVVLVVDRSRSMEEEDRIGALKRSVSSFLKGLPPGSRVAVVAFGSDVKTICPFTGDPQKVQEAVDGLTPEGATRYYDAVAEALEMLNREQGRRAVLALTDGEDTFSQSATLDSVIVAARRLGLPVHTLGLGTEDEIESDALRRLAVETRGQYYPARQADQLRSIYEQLAERLRSSYSLSYQSDRALPDGTLRPVRIYYRASRKAGETAVFIPGMVVPAGGWPQLFLVLVAGLVVLAALPGWLGRKPKHARP
;
A
#
# COMPACT_ATOMS: atom_id res chain seq x y z
N MET A 1 4.53 67.19 35.76
CA MET A 1 3.56 66.10 35.97
C MET A 1 2.46 66.28 34.92
N ASN A 2 2.45 65.50 33.82
CA ASN A 2 1.85 64.15 33.65
C ASN A 2 0.30 64.24 33.50
N LEU A 3 -0.41 63.51 32.65
CA LEU A 3 -0.14 62.59 31.52
C LEU A 3 -1.53 62.14 30.94
N ARG A 4 -1.71 62.18 29.61
CA ARG A 4 -2.51 61.33 28.66
C ARG A 4 -4.01 61.01 28.90
N VAL A 5 -4.84 61.15 27.84
CA VAL A 5 -5.47 60.08 26.98
C VAL A 5 -6.43 60.75 25.95
N LEU A 6 -6.30 60.47 24.64
CA LEU A 6 -7.37 60.08 23.67
C LEU A 6 -6.94 60.31 22.20
N VAL A 7 -6.84 59.24 21.41
CA VAL A 7 -6.99 59.25 19.94
C VAL A 7 -7.57 57.89 19.53
N ALA A 8 -8.74 57.88 18.87
CA ALA A 8 -9.10 56.96 17.76
C ALA A 8 -10.57 57.13 17.37
N ALA A 9 -10.82 57.90 16.30
CA ALA A 9 -12.08 57.84 15.56
C ALA A 9 -11.78 58.11 14.09
N SER A 10 -11.71 57.05 13.28
CA SER A 10 -11.87 57.03 11.80
C SER A 10 -11.48 55.63 11.32
N LEU A 11 -12.45 54.76 11.00
CA LEU A 11 -12.35 53.56 10.13
C LEU A 11 -13.67 52.73 10.19
N ILE A 12 -14.81 53.30 9.76
CA ILE A 12 -16.10 52.55 9.64
C ILE A 12 -16.68 52.62 8.21
N SER A 13 -15.85 52.73 7.17
CA SER A 13 -16.37 52.83 5.79
C SER A 13 -15.72 51.87 4.78
N LEU A 14 -14.88 50.93 5.23
CA LEU A 14 -14.25 49.92 4.35
C LEU A 14 -14.77 48.49 4.58
N GLY A 15 -15.65 48.26 5.56
CA GLY A 15 -16.10 46.92 5.98
C GLY A 15 -17.27 46.32 5.20
N VAL A 16 -18.02 47.12 4.42
CA VAL A 16 -19.24 46.61 3.75
C VAL A 16 -18.92 45.99 2.38
N GLY A 17 -17.86 46.45 1.69
CA GLY A 17 -17.47 45.90 0.38
C GLY A 17 -16.80 44.52 0.43
N GLN A 18 -16.05 44.21 1.50
CA GLN A 18 -15.33 42.93 1.64
C GLN A 18 -16.20 41.79 2.21
N ALA A 19 -17.31 42.10 2.89
CA ALA A 19 -18.27 41.09 3.33
C ALA A 19 -19.12 40.56 2.16
N GLN A 20 -19.40 41.41 1.15
CA GLN A 20 -20.17 41.03 -0.03
C GLN A 20 -19.35 40.14 -0.99
N ALA A 21 -18.07 40.44 -1.21
CA ALA A 21 -17.22 39.72 -2.17
C ALA A 21 -16.77 38.31 -1.72
N ARG A 22 -16.98 37.96 -0.44
CA ARG A 22 -16.68 36.61 0.09
C ARG A 22 -17.88 35.66 0.04
N ALA A 23 -19.07 36.17 -0.29
CA ALA A 23 -20.33 35.43 -0.29
C ALA A 23 -20.69 34.82 -1.66
N ASP A 24 -19.84 35.00 -2.68
CA ASP A 24 -20.12 34.64 -4.08
C ASP A 24 -19.08 33.67 -4.68
N ASP A 25 -18.47 32.76 -3.91
CA ASP A 25 -17.63 31.65 -4.43
C ASP A 25 -18.38 30.31 -4.33
N PRO A 26 -19.06 29.87 -5.42
CA PRO A 26 -19.86 28.65 -5.42
C PRO A 26 -19.06 27.38 -5.07
N GLN A 27 -17.75 27.37 -5.33
CA GLN A 27 -16.91 26.22 -5.00
C GLN A 27 -16.59 26.19 -3.50
N ALA A 28 -16.31 27.35 -2.89
CA ALA A 28 -16.12 27.45 -1.45
C ALA A 28 -17.39 27.06 -0.68
N ASP A 29 -18.57 27.47 -1.17
CA ASP A 29 -19.85 27.11 -0.58
C ASP A 29 -20.14 25.61 -0.71
N ALA A 30 -19.86 25.00 -1.87
CA ALA A 30 -20.00 23.56 -2.06
C ALA A 30 -19.07 22.76 -1.12
N ILE A 31 -17.83 23.22 -0.93
CA ILE A 31 -16.89 22.62 0.03
C ILE A 31 -17.41 22.75 1.47
N ALA A 32 -17.91 23.91 1.86
CA ALA A 32 -18.45 24.13 3.20
C ALA A 32 -19.65 23.22 3.48
N GLN A 33 -20.58 23.09 2.53
CA GLN A 33 -21.73 22.19 2.63
C GLN A 33 -21.30 20.72 2.69
N ALA A 34 -20.31 20.33 1.90
CA ALA A 34 -19.78 18.97 1.95
C ALA A 34 -19.13 18.66 3.31
N ILE A 35 -18.36 19.59 3.87
CA ILE A 35 -17.79 19.45 5.21
C ILE A 35 -18.91 19.30 6.26
N GLU A 36 -19.94 20.13 6.22
CA GLU A 36 -21.06 20.06 7.15
C GLU A 36 -21.76 18.69 7.11
N ARG A 37 -22.05 18.19 5.90
CA ARG A 37 -22.68 16.88 5.70
C ARG A 37 -21.78 15.73 6.17
N GLY A 38 -20.46 15.82 5.93
CA GLY A 38 -19.50 14.82 6.42
C GLY A 38 -19.38 14.80 7.93
N VAL A 39 -19.41 15.97 8.57
CA VAL A 39 -19.43 16.11 10.03
C VAL A 39 -20.72 15.51 10.60
N ALA A 40 -21.87 15.78 9.98
CA ALA A 40 -23.15 15.19 10.37
C ALA A 40 -23.14 13.66 10.25
N PHE A 41 -22.60 13.14 9.15
CA PHE A 41 -22.38 11.70 8.96
C PHE A 41 -21.55 11.09 10.09
N LEU A 42 -20.35 11.64 10.38
CA LEU A 42 -19.50 11.11 11.44
C LEU A 42 -20.20 11.12 12.80
N LYS A 43 -20.90 12.20 13.15
CA LYS A 43 -21.66 12.27 14.40
C LYS A 43 -22.78 11.23 14.47
N ALA A 44 -23.47 10.97 13.35
CA ALA A 44 -24.50 9.95 13.27
C ALA A 44 -23.95 8.52 13.40
N GLN A 45 -22.71 8.27 12.95
CA GLN A 45 -22.04 6.99 13.09
C GLN A 45 -21.45 6.75 14.49
N GLN A 46 -21.47 7.74 15.39
CA GLN A 46 -20.93 7.55 16.73
C GLN A 46 -21.83 6.63 17.56
N GLU A 47 -21.26 5.55 18.05
CA GLU A 47 -21.98 4.58 18.87
C GLU A 47 -22.31 5.12 20.28
N PRO A 48 -23.29 4.52 20.99
CA PRO A 48 -23.72 4.99 22.30
C PRO A 48 -22.61 5.11 23.35
N ARG A 49 -21.58 4.26 23.27
CA ARG A 49 -20.41 4.30 24.17
C ARG A 49 -19.40 5.39 23.80
N GLY A 50 -19.62 6.16 22.74
CA GLY A 50 -18.74 7.26 22.33
C GLY A 50 -17.67 6.93 21.31
N HIS A 51 -17.69 5.72 20.75
CA HIS A 51 -16.66 5.22 19.84
C HIS A 51 -17.22 5.10 18.42
N TRP A 52 -16.31 4.90 17.47
CA TRP A 52 -16.62 4.35 16.17
C TRP A 52 -15.96 2.97 16.11
N SER A 53 -16.67 1.98 15.60
CA SER A 53 -16.10 0.66 15.38
C SER A 53 -15.51 0.58 13.98
N PHE A 54 -14.33 -0.02 13.89
CA PHE A 54 -13.69 -0.37 12.63
C PHE A 54 -12.78 -1.56 12.87
N SER A 55 -12.91 -2.57 12.02
CA SER A 55 -12.10 -3.76 12.07
C SER A 55 -11.58 -4.05 10.67
N PHE A 56 -10.27 -4.22 10.55
CA PHE A 56 -9.61 -4.65 9.33
C PHE A 56 -8.38 -5.47 9.73
N ASN A 57 -8.41 -6.79 9.55
CA ASN A 57 -7.48 -7.78 10.12
C ASN A 57 -7.41 -7.81 11.67
N HIS A 58 -7.60 -6.68 12.35
CA HIS A 58 -7.64 -6.48 13.79
C HIS A 58 -8.72 -5.45 14.16
N ASP A 59 -9.09 -5.43 15.45
CA ASP A 59 -9.91 -4.36 16.02
C ASP A 59 -9.10 -3.05 16.07
N HIS A 60 -9.61 -2.03 15.39
CA HIS A 60 -9.03 -0.70 15.28
C HIS A 60 -9.94 0.37 15.89
N THR A 61 -10.84 -0.01 16.81
CA THR A 61 -11.77 0.90 17.50
C THR A 61 -11.07 2.12 18.11
N LEU A 62 -9.89 1.93 18.71
CA LEU A 62 -9.08 3.04 19.22
C LEU A 62 -8.66 4.00 18.11
N GLY A 63 -8.05 3.47 17.04
CA GLY A 63 -7.54 4.27 15.93
C GLY A 63 -8.64 5.04 15.21
N ILE A 64 -9.75 4.39 14.86
CA ILE A 64 -10.84 5.05 14.14
C ILE A 64 -11.57 6.07 15.03
N THR A 65 -11.72 5.80 16.33
CA THR A 65 -12.32 6.76 17.27
C THR A 65 -11.45 8.01 17.40
N ALA A 66 -10.13 7.83 17.50
CA ALA A 66 -9.19 8.93 17.51
C ALA A 66 -9.21 9.73 16.19
N LEU A 67 -9.25 9.04 15.03
CA LEU A 67 -9.31 9.68 13.72
C LEU A 67 -10.61 10.47 13.49
N ALA A 68 -11.77 9.91 13.88
CA ALA A 68 -13.06 10.59 13.79
C ALA A 68 -13.12 11.81 14.70
N GLY A 69 -12.68 11.68 15.96
CA GLY A 69 -12.56 12.81 16.88
C GLY A 69 -11.63 13.90 16.34
N LEU A 70 -10.50 13.53 15.74
CA LEU A 70 -9.56 14.46 15.12
C LEU A 70 -10.20 15.18 13.92
N ALA A 71 -10.85 14.46 13.01
CA ALA A 71 -11.52 15.03 11.85
C ALA A 71 -12.61 16.02 12.24
N LEU A 72 -13.42 15.71 13.26
CA LEU A 72 -14.43 16.61 13.80
C LEU A 72 -13.81 17.91 14.36
N MET A 73 -12.74 17.80 15.16
CA MET A 73 -12.05 18.98 15.72
C MET A 73 -11.43 19.87 14.64
N GLU A 74 -10.76 19.28 13.64
CA GLU A 74 -10.16 20.06 12.54
C GLU A 74 -11.23 20.83 11.75
N ASN A 75 -12.44 20.28 11.68
CA ASN A 75 -13.60 20.90 11.04
C ASN A 75 -14.42 21.81 11.96
N GLY A 76 -13.84 22.22 13.10
CA GLY A 76 -14.38 23.29 13.94
C GLY A 76 -15.39 22.83 15.00
N ILE A 77 -15.55 21.52 15.21
CA ILE A 77 -16.33 21.03 16.34
C ILE A 77 -15.55 21.28 17.64
N ASP A 78 -16.22 21.92 18.59
CA ASP A 78 -15.60 22.32 19.86
C ASP A 78 -15.16 21.09 20.68
N ARG A 79 -14.07 21.23 21.44
CA ARG A 79 -13.54 20.17 22.31
C ARG A 79 -14.53 19.74 23.39
N ALA A 80 -15.42 20.64 23.80
CA ALA A 80 -16.48 20.39 24.76
C ALA A 80 -17.71 19.72 24.13
N ASP A 81 -17.76 19.55 22.80
CA ASP A 81 -18.86 18.84 22.13
C ASP A 81 -18.99 17.41 22.69
N PRO A 82 -20.22 16.94 23.00
CA PRO A 82 -20.44 15.59 23.49
C PRO A 82 -19.81 14.49 22.63
N SER A 83 -19.71 14.67 21.30
CA SER A 83 -19.06 13.69 20.44
C SER A 83 -17.55 13.59 20.69
N ILE A 84 -16.89 14.72 20.93
CA ILE A 84 -15.44 14.78 21.19
C ILE A 84 -15.11 14.29 22.59
N THR A 85 -15.87 14.72 23.60
CA THR A 85 -15.64 14.33 25.00
C THR A 85 -15.82 12.83 25.21
N ARG A 86 -16.84 12.22 24.60
CA ARG A 86 -17.03 10.76 24.62
C ARG A 86 -15.94 10.00 23.86
N ALA A 87 -15.53 10.49 22.69
CA ALA A 87 -14.41 9.91 21.94
C ALA A 87 -13.12 9.94 22.78
N SER A 88 -12.86 11.06 23.45
CA SER A 88 -11.72 11.20 24.36
C SER A 88 -11.76 10.18 25.49
N SER A 89 -12.91 9.99 26.14
CA SER A 89 -13.06 8.97 27.19
C SER A 89 -12.71 7.56 26.69
N VAL A 90 -13.14 7.20 25.47
CA VAL A 90 -12.83 5.90 24.87
C VAL A 90 -11.35 5.78 24.56
N VAL A 91 -10.75 6.79 23.90
CA VAL A 91 -9.33 6.80 23.55
C VAL A 91 -8.47 6.59 24.80
N HIS A 92 -8.75 7.30 25.89
CA HIS A 92 -8.04 7.12 27.16
C HIS A 92 -8.13 5.70 27.72
N SER A 93 -9.30 5.05 27.57
CA SER A 93 -9.53 3.71 28.09
C SER A 93 -8.85 2.59 27.29
N LEU A 94 -8.71 2.78 25.98
CA LEU A 94 -8.18 1.77 25.05
C LEU A 94 -6.68 1.98 24.74
N ALA A 95 -6.18 3.22 24.81
CA ALA A 95 -4.83 3.60 24.40
C ALA A 95 -3.71 2.71 24.96
N ILE A 96 -3.79 2.36 26.25
CA ILE A 96 -2.76 1.57 26.92
C ILE A 96 -2.76 0.09 26.52
N ARG A 97 -3.84 -0.41 25.92
CA ARG A 97 -4.03 -1.85 25.61
C ARG A 97 -3.78 -2.19 24.15
N SER A 98 -4.00 -1.23 23.23
CA SER A 98 -3.79 -1.50 21.81
C SER A 98 -2.31 -1.75 21.53
N THR A 99 -2.04 -2.68 20.63
CA THR A 99 -0.72 -2.98 20.07
C THR A 99 -0.60 -2.53 18.63
N GLN A 100 -1.59 -1.84 18.07
CA GLN A 100 -1.60 -1.49 16.65
C GLN A 100 -0.90 -0.16 16.40
N THR A 101 -0.01 -0.11 15.40
CA THR A 101 0.76 1.09 15.04
C THR A 101 -0.14 2.27 14.68
N TYR A 102 -1.15 2.05 13.82
CA TYR A 102 -2.12 3.07 13.45
C TYR A 102 -2.87 3.64 14.65
N ASP A 103 -3.33 2.76 15.54
CA ASP A 103 -4.10 3.15 16.71
C ASP A 103 -3.32 4.08 17.62
N LEU A 104 -2.08 3.72 17.95
CA LEU A 104 -1.24 4.54 18.82
C LEU A 104 -0.90 5.88 18.17
N ALA A 105 -0.56 5.87 16.88
CA ALA A 105 -0.25 7.09 16.14
C ALA A 105 -1.45 8.06 16.10
N LEU A 106 -2.64 7.55 15.77
CA LEU A 106 -3.88 8.33 15.73
C LEU A 106 -4.30 8.81 17.12
N ALA A 107 -4.19 7.96 18.15
CA ALA A 107 -4.46 8.34 19.52
C ALA A 107 -3.57 9.50 19.98
N ILE A 108 -2.26 9.45 19.67
CA ILE A 108 -1.34 10.57 19.97
C ILE A 108 -1.76 11.84 19.26
N LEU A 109 -2.09 11.77 17.96
CA LEU A 109 -2.53 12.94 17.18
C LEU A 109 -3.81 13.56 17.74
N PHE A 110 -4.79 12.72 18.06
CA PHE A 110 -6.05 13.15 18.66
C PHE A 110 -5.83 13.80 20.03
N LEU A 111 -5.13 13.12 20.94
CA LEU A 111 -4.86 13.63 22.30
C LEU A 111 -4.09 14.95 22.22
N ALA A 112 -3.02 15.03 21.43
CA ALA A 112 -2.24 16.25 21.23
C ALA A 112 -3.10 17.42 20.72
N ARG A 113 -4.10 17.16 19.88
CA ARG A 113 -5.01 18.18 19.36
C ARG A 113 -6.13 18.55 20.34
N ALA A 114 -6.60 17.59 21.13
CA ALA A 114 -7.70 17.75 22.08
C ALA A 114 -7.33 18.63 23.28
N GLN A 115 -6.05 18.74 23.65
CA GLN A 115 -5.63 19.63 24.73
C GLN A 115 -5.72 21.10 24.31
N VAL A 116 -6.04 21.99 25.26
CA VAL A 116 -6.13 23.44 25.03
C VAL A 116 -4.75 24.09 24.95
N GLU A 117 -3.85 23.64 25.82
CA GLU A 117 -2.48 24.12 25.91
C GLU A 117 -1.52 23.17 25.19
N THR A 118 -0.40 23.70 24.69
CA THR A 118 0.66 22.89 24.05
C THR A 118 1.21 21.80 24.97
N ARG A 119 1.10 21.99 26.28
CA ARG A 119 1.34 20.97 27.32
C ARG A 119 0.11 20.86 28.19
N GLY A 120 -0.30 19.64 28.50
CA GLY A 120 -1.54 19.41 29.21
C GLY A 120 -1.60 18.09 29.95
N PRO A 121 -2.79 17.72 30.46
CA PRO A 121 -2.97 16.52 31.27
C PRO A 121 -2.61 15.21 30.54
N ASP A 122 -2.70 15.20 29.21
CA ASP A 122 -2.46 14.00 28.41
C ASP A 122 -0.99 13.82 28.04
N ASP A 123 -0.10 14.77 28.39
CA ASP A 123 1.33 14.72 28.06
C ASP A 123 1.97 13.40 28.49
N ARG A 124 1.64 12.89 29.68
CA ARG A 124 2.18 11.61 30.17
C ARG A 124 1.69 10.42 29.35
N LEU A 125 0.43 10.42 28.95
CA LEU A 125 -0.11 9.35 28.10
C LEU A 125 0.51 9.43 26.70
N ILE A 126 0.58 10.62 26.11
CA ILE A 126 1.22 10.85 24.81
C ILE A 126 2.68 10.37 24.83
N GLN A 127 3.46 10.71 25.86
CA GLN A 127 4.84 10.26 26.01
C GLN A 127 4.95 8.73 26.08
N ARG A 128 4.06 8.06 26.83
CA ARG A 128 4.04 6.59 26.93
C ARG A 128 3.71 5.93 25.59
N LEU A 129 2.67 6.40 24.91
CA LEU A 129 2.31 5.89 23.58
C LEU A 129 3.43 6.12 22.56
N ALA A 130 4.08 7.28 22.60
CA ALA A 130 5.20 7.61 21.73
C ALA A 130 6.43 6.74 22.02
N ALA A 131 6.72 6.44 23.29
CA ALA A 131 7.78 5.52 23.68
C ALA A 131 7.51 4.10 23.16
N ARG A 132 6.26 3.63 23.22
CA ARG A 132 5.84 2.35 22.65
C ARG A 132 5.96 2.32 21.12
N LEU A 133 5.54 3.40 20.44
CA LEU A 133 5.78 3.55 19.00
C LEU A 133 7.28 3.48 18.70
N ALA A 134 8.11 4.26 19.38
CA ALA A 134 9.56 4.25 19.16
C ALA A 134 10.20 2.88 19.45
N ALA A 135 9.69 2.12 20.41
CA ALA A 135 10.15 0.75 20.68
C ALA A 135 9.78 -0.25 19.57
N GLY A 136 8.73 0.04 18.79
CA GLY A 136 8.34 -0.75 17.62
C GLY A 136 9.09 -0.41 16.33
N GLU A 137 9.94 0.62 16.34
CA GLU A 137 10.73 1.06 15.19
C GLU A 137 11.79 0.03 14.80
N GLN A 138 11.86 -0.31 13.51
CA GLN A 138 12.83 -1.24 12.96
C GLN A 138 13.49 -0.68 11.69
N GLY A 139 14.67 -0.07 11.85
CA GLY A 139 15.46 0.44 10.73
C GLY A 139 14.84 1.63 10.00
N GLY A 140 13.99 2.40 10.67
CA GLY A 140 13.24 3.54 10.17
C GLY A 140 11.84 3.19 9.66
N MET A 141 11.38 1.96 9.91
CA MET A 141 10.06 1.46 9.51
C MET A 141 9.26 0.91 10.70
N TRP A 142 7.94 0.83 10.53
CA TRP A 142 7.02 0.20 11.46
C TRP A 142 6.27 -0.95 10.79
N THR A 143 6.06 -2.02 11.55
CA THR A 143 5.07 -3.06 11.23
C THR A 143 3.69 -2.61 11.68
N TYR A 144 2.66 -3.45 11.49
CA TYR A 144 1.32 -3.20 12.00
C TYR A 144 1.24 -3.22 13.52
N THR A 145 2.21 -3.85 14.20
CA THR A 145 2.21 -3.99 15.65
C THR A 145 3.39 -3.31 16.34
N VAL A 146 3.15 -2.90 17.58
CA VAL A 146 4.13 -2.36 18.52
C VAL A 146 4.09 -3.15 19.83
N PRO A 147 5.22 -3.23 20.55
CA PRO A 147 5.25 -3.96 21.82
C PRO A 147 4.28 -3.36 22.86
N LEU A 148 3.70 -4.24 23.69
CA LEU A 148 3.12 -3.82 24.96
C LEU A 148 4.25 -3.41 25.91
N GLU A 149 3.99 -2.44 26.79
CA GLU A 149 4.88 -2.19 27.93
C GLU A 149 4.99 -3.48 28.76
N SER A 150 6.22 -3.88 29.10
CA SER A 150 6.40 -4.94 30.09
C SER A 150 5.80 -4.46 31.40
N VAL A 151 4.80 -5.18 31.91
CA VAL A 151 4.29 -5.02 33.27
C VAL A 151 5.36 -5.57 34.22
N GLU A 152 6.51 -4.92 34.29
CA GLU A 152 7.59 -5.20 35.24
C GLU A 152 7.62 -4.06 36.25
N ASP A 153 6.55 -3.98 37.04
CA ASP A 153 6.47 -3.28 38.34
C ASP A 153 5.38 -3.98 39.18
N ASP A 154 5.50 -5.30 39.39
CA ASP A 154 5.09 -5.92 40.66
C ASP A 154 5.73 -7.32 40.81
N GLU A 155 6.26 -7.58 42.01
CA GLU A 155 7.20 -8.65 42.33
C GLU A 155 6.63 -10.08 42.12
N ARG A 156 7.19 -10.86 41.18
CA ARG A 156 7.31 -12.35 41.26
C ARG A 156 8.15 -12.95 40.11
N PRO A 157 8.92 -14.03 40.35
CA PRO A 157 9.93 -14.49 39.41
C PRO A 157 9.40 -15.44 38.31
N ARG A 158 9.58 -15.00 37.06
CA ARG A 158 9.98 -15.76 35.85
C ARG A 158 9.20 -17.04 35.49
N ARG A 159 8.22 -16.89 34.59
CA ARG A 159 8.08 -17.75 33.40
C ARG A 159 8.18 -16.88 32.14
N ARG A 160 8.98 -17.32 31.17
CA ARG A 160 9.43 -16.56 30.00
C ARG A 160 8.25 -16.01 29.18
N SER A 161 8.06 -14.69 29.22
CA SER A 161 7.22 -13.91 28.30
C SER A 161 8.04 -13.50 27.07
N SER A 162 8.48 -14.47 26.26
CA SER A 162 9.29 -14.19 25.06
C SER A 162 8.61 -14.56 23.74
N ASP A 163 7.31 -14.86 23.73
CA ASP A 163 6.68 -15.55 22.59
C ASP A 163 5.60 -14.78 21.81
N LEU A 164 5.29 -13.52 22.16
CA LEU A 164 4.21 -12.77 21.50
C LEU A 164 4.55 -11.35 21.00
N SER A 165 5.77 -10.83 21.23
CA SER A 165 6.12 -9.43 20.86
C SER A 165 7.43 -9.27 20.07
N ARG A 166 8.05 -10.36 19.63
CA ARG A 166 9.17 -10.35 18.67
C ARG A 166 8.93 -11.40 17.59
N ARG A 167 8.03 -11.11 16.65
CA ARG A 167 8.08 -11.79 15.36
C ARG A 167 9.24 -11.20 14.55
N VAL A 168 10.43 -11.73 14.80
CA VAL A 168 11.60 -11.49 13.95
C VAL A 168 11.24 -12.00 12.55
N GLY A 169 10.92 -11.10 11.62
CA GLY A 169 10.59 -11.44 10.24
C GLY A 169 9.42 -10.69 9.59
N GLU A 170 8.59 -9.96 10.36
CA GLU A 170 7.56 -9.10 9.75
C GLU A 170 8.21 -7.82 9.19
N VAL A 171 8.04 -7.60 7.89
CA VAL A 171 8.61 -6.45 7.18
C VAL A 171 7.71 -5.24 7.40
N GLY A 172 8.27 -4.17 7.97
CA GLY A 172 7.55 -2.91 8.12
C GLY A 172 7.20 -2.27 6.77
N ASP A 173 6.19 -1.40 6.77
CA ASP A 173 5.74 -0.68 5.58
C ASP A 173 5.68 0.84 5.79
N ASN A 174 5.72 1.57 4.68
CA ASN A 174 5.78 3.02 4.63
C ASN A 174 4.44 3.69 4.98
N SER A 175 3.32 2.97 4.93
CA SER A 175 2.02 3.49 5.38
C SER A 175 1.95 3.52 6.91
N ASN A 176 2.33 2.44 7.58
CA ASN A 176 2.53 2.41 9.03
C ASN A 176 3.57 3.45 9.47
N THR A 177 4.67 3.56 8.74
CA THR A 177 5.75 4.52 9.01
C THR A 177 5.27 5.97 8.88
N GLN A 178 4.40 6.29 7.92
CA GLN A 178 3.81 7.63 7.76
C GLN A 178 2.99 8.05 8.98
N PHE A 179 2.16 7.17 9.53
CA PHE A 179 1.37 7.49 10.73
C PHE A 179 2.24 7.53 11.98
N ALA A 180 3.14 6.56 12.17
CA ALA A 180 4.07 6.56 13.30
C ALA A 180 4.93 7.83 13.33
N LEU A 181 5.39 8.30 12.17
CA LEU A 181 6.10 9.58 12.01
C LEU A 181 5.27 10.76 12.52
N LEU A 182 4.01 10.86 12.10
CA LEU A 182 3.12 11.95 12.53
C LEU A 182 2.88 11.90 14.05
N GLY A 183 2.66 10.70 14.60
CA GLY A 183 2.49 10.51 16.05
C GLY A 183 3.73 10.91 16.84
N ILE A 184 4.92 10.43 16.45
CA ILE A 184 6.20 10.77 17.10
C ILE A 184 6.47 12.28 17.00
N TRP A 185 6.20 12.88 15.84
CA TRP A 185 6.37 14.32 15.65
C TRP A 185 5.42 15.14 16.53
N ALA A 186 4.16 14.74 16.65
CA ALA A 186 3.21 15.38 17.55
C ALA A 186 3.69 15.29 19.01
N ALA A 187 4.09 14.09 19.45
CA ALA A 187 4.57 13.84 20.81
C ALA A 187 5.80 14.66 21.22
N SER A 188 6.61 15.12 20.25
CA SER A 188 7.77 15.98 20.52
C SER A 188 7.43 17.29 21.23
N ARG A 189 6.22 17.81 20.99
CA ARG A 189 5.71 19.02 21.66
C ARG A 189 5.26 18.75 23.09
N HIS A 190 4.99 17.48 23.39
CA HIS A 190 4.56 16.97 24.67
C HIS A 190 5.71 16.35 25.47
N GLY A 191 6.97 16.68 25.16
CA GLY A 191 8.14 16.28 25.95
C GLY A 191 8.75 14.92 25.59
N PHE A 192 8.30 14.26 24.53
CA PHE A 192 8.98 13.09 23.97
C PHE A 192 10.19 13.52 23.13
N ASP A 193 11.31 12.79 23.18
CA ASP A 193 12.46 13.04 22.28
C ASP A 193 12.33 12.20 20.99
N PRO A 194 12.06 12.83 19.84
CA PRO A 194 11.83 12.09 18.59
C PRO A 194 13.13 11.77 17.83
N ASN A 195 14.30 12.23 18.30
CA ASN A 195 15.50 12.34 17.45
C ASN A 195 16.02 11.00 16.93
N ALA A 196 16.01 9.94 17.75
CA ALA A 196 16.48 8.62 17.35
C ALA A 196 15.61 8.05 16.22
N SER A 197 14.28 8.05 16.41
CA SER A 197 13.33 7.57 15.40
C SER A 197 13.38 8.41 14.13
N LEU A 198 13.43 9.74 14.24
CA LEU A 198 13.54 10.61 13.06
C LEU A 198 14.86 10.43 12.32
N ALA A 199 15.95 10.05 13.01
CA ALA A 199 17.20 9.67 12.36
C ALA A 199 17.10 8.34 11.62
N ALA A 200 16.46 7.34 12.21
CA ALA A 200 16.21 6.07 11.56
C ALA A 200 15.34 6.26 10.30
N ILE A 201 14.27 7.06 10.39
CA ILE A 201 13.35 7.39 9.29
C ILE A 201 14.08 8.12 8.15
N ASP A 202 14.90 9.12 8.47
CA ASP A 202 15.72 9.84 7.49
C ASP A 202 16.67 8.87 6.76
N SER A 203 17.32 7.99 7.53
CA SER A 203 18.23 6.99 7.00
C SER A 203 17.52 5.97 6.09
N HIS A 204 16.31 5.54 6.47
CA HIS A 204 15.47 4.66 5.68
C HIS A 204 15.09 5.29 4.36
N PHE A 205 14.39 6.44 4.38
CA PHE A 205 13.89 7.05 3.17
C PHE A 205 15.01 7.52 2.24
N ARG A 206 16.22 7.83 2.73
CA ARG A 206 17.38 8.11 1.87
C ARG A 206 17.95 6.88 1.15
N ARG A 207 17.76 5.67 1.71
CA ARG A 207 18.32 4.42 1.15
C ARG A 207 17.31 3.56 0.41
N SER A 208 16.01 3.77 0.64
CA SER A 208 14.92 2.98 0.09
C SER A 208 14.13 3.56 -1.10
N PRO A 209 14.47 4.71 -1.74
CA PRO A 209 13.80 5.08 -2.98
C PRO A 209 14.13 4.05 -4.07
N ASP A 210 13.15 3.75 -4.92
CA ASP A 210 13.35 3.02 -6.16
C ASP A 210 14.19 3.84 -7.15
N ARG A 211 14.52 3.25 -8.30
CA ARG A 211 15.33 3.92 -9.33
C ARG A 211 14.68 5.16 -9.94
N ARG A 212 13.37 5.36 -9.76
CA ARG A 212 12.63 6.55 -10.19
C ARG A 212 12.57 7.62 -9.08
N GLY A 213 13.23 7.38 -7.93
CA GLY A 213 13.22 8.28 -6.78
C GLY A 213 11.91 8.23 -5.99
N ARG A 214 11.20 7.10 -6.00
CA ARG A 214 9.88 6.93 -5.39
C ARG A 214 9.91 5.83 -4.32
N TRP A 215 8.91 5.79 -3.44
CA TRP A 215 8.82 4.72 -2.43
C TRP A 215 7.58 3.88 -2.63
N GLY A 216 7.73 2.56 -2.51
CA GLY A 216 6.61 1.61 -2.45
C GLY A 216 6.19 1.34 -1.01
N TYR A 217 5.26 0.41 -0.79
CA TYR A 217 4.80 0.08 0.57
C TYR A 217 5.93 -0.51 1.43
N VAL A 218 6.73 -1.43 0.91
CA VAL A 218 7.90 -1.98 1.63
C VAL A 218 9.19 -1.54 0.94
N SER A 219 10.32 -1.60 1.66
CA SER A 219 11.63 -1.31 1.07
C SER A 219 11.89 -2.18 -0.16
N GLY A 220 12.28 -1.56 -1.27
CA GLY A 220 12.51 -2.24 -2.55
C GLY A 220 11.26 -2.51 -3.40
N ALA A 221 10.05 -2.25 -2.91
CA ALA A 221 8.84 -2.27 -3.73
C ALA A 221 8.79 -1.09 -4.71
N ALA A 222 8.12 -1.28 -5.85
CA ALA A 222 7.92 -0.22 -6.83
C ALA A 222 7.18 0.98 -6.21
N GLY A 223 7.60 2.18 -6.58
CA GLY A 223 7.04 3.41 -6.06
C GLY A 223 5.55 3.58 -6.34
N THR A 224 4.76 3.86 -5.29
CA THR A 224 3.34 4.26 -5.43
C THR A 224 3.19 5.75 -5.18
N ASP A 225 2.04 6.32 -5.49
CA ASP A 225 1.74 7.74 -5.29
C ASP A 225 1.64 8.10 -3.79
N SER A 226 0.87 7.35 -3.01
CA SER A 226 0.69 7.51 -1.57
C SER A 226 1.99 7.28 -0.79
N MET A 227 2.76 6.24 -1.12
CA MET A 227 4.01 5.95 -0.42
C MET A 227 5.14 6.90 -0.81
N THR A 228 5.08 7.49 -2.01
CA THR A 228 5.99 8.59 -2.36
C THR A 228 5.70 9.85 -1.53
N CYS A 229 4.42 10.13 -1.25
CA CYS A 229 4.03 11.17 -0.31
C CYS A 229 4.54 10.87 1.11
N ALA A 230 4.43 9.62 1.57
CA ALA A 230 4.97 9.18 2.86
C ALA A 230 6.49 9.42 2.97
N GLY A 231 7.25 9.09 1.92
CA GLY A 231 8.70 9.34 1.87
C GLY A 231 9.07 10.82 1.91
N LEU A 232 8.34 11.67 1.17
CA LEU A 232 8.53 13.13 1.24
C LEU A 232 8.24 13.67 2.65
N MET A 233 7.16 13.20 3.29
CA MET A 233 6.84 13.56 4.67
C MET A 233 7.93 13.11 5.64
N GLY A 234 8.47 11.90 5.46
CA GLY A 234 9.60 11.34 6.21
C GLY A 234 10.83 12.24 6.15
N LEU A 235 11.28 12.57 4.94
CA LEU A 235 12.43 13.45 4.73
C LEU A 235 12.19 14.86 5.28
N ALA A 236 10.99 15.42 5.07
CA ALA A 236 10.66 16.76 5.54
C ALA A 236 10.63 16.85 7.06
N ILE A 237 9.85 16.01 7.73
CA ILE A 237 9.75 16.03 9.20
C ILE A 237 11.11 15.71 9.83
N SER A 238 11.87 14.77 9.28
CA SER A 238 13.21 14.49 9.78
C SER A 238 14.20 15.63 9.55
N ALA A 239 14.09 16.41 8.49
CA ALA A 239 14.89 17.62 8.31
C ALA A 239 14.56 18.71 9.34
N ALA A 240 13.34 18.71 9.89
CA ALA A 240 12.91 19.65 10.91
C ALA A 240 13.38 19.29 12.33
N ARG A 241 14.01 18.11 12.53
CA ARG A 241 14.61 17.68 13.79
C ARG A 241 15.40 18.81 14.46
N PRO A 242 15.14 19.12 15.74
CA PRO A 242 15.95 20.08 16.49
C PRO A 242 17.32 19.46 16.75
N ASN A 243 18.34 19.84 15.98
CA ASN A 243 19.71 19.44 16.28
C ASN A 243 20.32 20.41 17.32
N LEU A 244 20.58 19.91 18.53
CA LEU A 244 21.24 20.69 19.60
C LEU A 244 22.71 21.00 19.28
N ALA A 245 23.35 20.22 18.41
CA ALA A 245 24.76 20.39 18.04
C ALA A 245 24.96 21.35 16.85
N GLU A 246 23.96 21.51 15.97
CA GLU A 246 24.05 22.35 14.79
C GLU A 246 23.30 23.67 15.00
N ARG A 247 24.04 24.77 15.06
CA ARG A 247 23.50 26.15 15.01
C ARG A 247 22.96 26.51 13.61
N GLN A 248 22.36 25.56 12.88
CA GLN A 248 21.77 25.82 11.58
C GLN A 248 20.35 26.35 11.73
N THR A 249 20.08 27.49 11.08
CA THR A 249 18.72 28.06 11.08
C THR A 249 17.74 27.11 10.39
N ALA A 250 16.48 27.14 10.81
CA ALA A 250 15.32 26.58 10.11
C ALA A 250 15.42 26.69 8.57
N ARG A 251 15.74 27.90 8.10
CA ARG A 251 15.88 28.24 6.67
C ARG A 251 17.04 27.51 5.98
N ALA A 252 18.15 27.29 6.66
CA ALA A 252 19.29 26.55 6.10
C ALA A 252 18.95 25.08 5.91
N ARG A 253 18.22 24.48 6.86
CA ARG A 253 17.74 23.09 6.78
C ARG A 253 16.74 22.90 5.64
N GLY A 254 15.78 23.83 5.48
CA GLY A 254 14.90 23.78 4.31
C GLY A 254 15.60 24.02 2.98
N ALA A 255 16.59 24.91 2.91
CA ALA A 255 17.38 25.09 1.70
C ALA A 255 18.18 23.82 1.34
N ALA A 256 18.75 23.14 2.34
CA ALA A 256 19.44 21.86 2.14
C ALA A 256 18.49 20.76 1.66
N LEU A 257 17.29 20.67 2.25
CA LEU A 257 16.26 19.72 1.81
C LEU A 257 15.78 20.02 0.39
N ALA A 258 15.56 21.28 0.03
CA ALA A 258 15.17 21.68 -1.32
C ALA A 258 16.26 21.36 -2.37
N ALA A 259 17.52 21.40 -1.97
CA ALA A 259 18.66 21.06 -2.83
C ALA A 259 18.94 19.54 -2.88
N ASP A 260 18.29 18.73 -2.05
CA ASP A 260 18.47 17.29 -2.00
C ASP A 260 17.86 16.63 -3.25
N PRO A 261 18.67 15.95 -4.09
CA PRO A 261 18.17 15.31 -5.30
C PRO A 261 17.10 14.24 -5.05
N ILE A 262 17.16 13.53 -3.92
CA ILE A 262 16.16 12.51 -3.58
C ILE A 262 14.81 13.18 -3.33
N PHE A 263 14.81 14.24 -2.52
CA PHE A 263 13.61 15.01 -2.20
C PHE A 263 13.04 15.71 -3.44
N ALA A 264 13.88 16.36 -4.25
CA ALA A 264 13.46 17.06 -5.46
C ALA A 264 12.84 16.12 -6.51
N ASN A 265 13.45 14.96 -6.75
CA ASN A 265 12.94 13.97 -7.70
C ASN A 265 11.59 13.40 -7.25
N ALA A 266 11.46 13.09 -5.95
CA ALA A 266 10.21 12.63 -5.38
C ALA A 266 9.10 13.68 -5.46
N LEU A 267 9.43 14.95 -5.17
CA LEU A 267 8.46 16.04 -5.27
C LEU A 267 7.96 16.24 -6.71
N GLN A 268 8.84 16.10 -7.70
CA GLN A 268 8.46 16.13 -9.10
C GLN A 268 7.57 14.92 -9.48
N ALA A 269 7.83 13.74 -8.92
CA ALA A 269 6.97 12.58 -9.12
C ALA A 269 5.56 12.81 -8.57
N VAL A 270 5.46 13.39 -7.36
CA VAL A 270 4.18 13.78 -6.75
C VAL A 270 3.45 14.85 -7.58
N ALA A 271 4.16 15.84 -8.12
CA ALA A 271 3.58 16.83 -9.03
C ALA A 271 2.99 16.20 -10.30
N LYS A 272 3.63 15.16 -10.84
CA LYS A 272 3.12 14.41 -12.01
C LYS A 272 1.90 13.57 -11.67
N ASP A 273 1.85 12.99 -10.47
CA ASP A 273 0.71 12.16 -10.06
C ASP A 273 -0.51 12.98 -9.65
N ALA A 274 -0.30 14.15 -9.05
CA ALA A 274 -1.39 15.07 -8.72
C ALA A 274 -2.24 15.41 -9.95
N ARG A 275 -1.62 15.53 -11.13
CA ARG A 275 -2.30 15.77 -12.42
C ARG A 275 -3.16 14.61 -12.91
N LYS A 276 -3.02 13.43 -12.30
CA LYS A 276 -3.77 12.21 -12.64
C LYS A 276 -4.91 11.95 -11.65
N ILE A 277 -5.15 12.85 -10.69
CA ILE A 277 -6.30 12.73 -9.80
C ILE A 277 -7.57 12.69 -10.65
N GLY A 278 -8.39 11.67 -10.39
CA GLY A 278 -9.69 11.49 -11.03
C GLY A 278 -10.46 10.39 -10.31
N GLN A 279 -11.63 10.01 -10.83
CA GLN A 279 -12.63 9.14 -10.17
C GLN A 279 -12.13 7.84 -9.50
N ASN A 280 -11.00 7.28 -9.94
CA ASN A 280 -10.44 6.04 -9.41
C ASN A 280 -9.30 6.26 -8.39
N SER A 281 -8.91 7.50 -8.12
CA SER A 281 -7.84 7.81 -7.16
C SER A 281 -8.28 7.46 -5.73
N ASP A 282 -7.44 6.73 -5.00
CA ASP A 282 -7.69 6.41 -3.59
C ASP A 282 -7.77 7.71 -2.75
N ILE A 283 -8.77 7.79 -1.87
CA ILE A 283 -8.92 8.91 -0.92
C ILE A 283 -7.70 8.98 0.01
N TYR A 284 -7.08 7.85 0.34
CA TYR A 284 -5.84 7.81 1.10
C TYR A 284 -4.67 8.48 0.36
N TYR A 285 -4.58 8.30 -0.97
CA TYR A 285 -3.60 9.02 -1.78
C TYR A 285 -3.90 10.53 -1.79
N ILE A 286 -5.15 10.92 -2.05
CA ILE A 286 -5.58 12.33 -2.08
C ILE A 286 -5.24 13.01 -0.74
N TRP A 287 -5.53 12.35 0.38
CA TRP A 287 -5.14 12.78 1.71
C TRP A 287 -3.61 12.86 1.88
N SER A 288 -2.85 11.84 1.46
CA SER A 288 -1.39 11.82 1.56
C SER A 288 -0.73 12.95 0.75
N LEU A 289 -1.28 13.28 -0.42
CA LEU A 289 -0.85 14.41 -1.24
C LEU A 289 -1.04 15.74 -0.50
N GLU A 290 -2.21 15.92 0.12
CA GLU A 290 -2.49 17.12 0.90
C GLU A 290 -1.58 17.20 2.13
N ARG A 291 -1.25 16.08 2.80
CA ARG A 291 -0.24 16.08 3.88
C ARG A 291 1.06 16.72 3.43
N VAL A 292 1.59 16.30 2.28
CA VAL A 292 2.82 16.85 1.68
C VAL A 292 2.65 18.33 1.38
N CYS A 293 1.59 18.69 0.67
CA CYS A 293 1.42 20.06 0.19
C CYS A 293 1.17 21.04 1.34
N VAL A 294 0.37 20.69 2.34
CA VAL A 294 0.11 21.53 3.50
C VAL A 294 1.33 21.61 4.41
N ALA A 295 2.00 20.49 4.70
CA ALA A 295 3.18 20.50 5.57
C ALA A 295 4.37 21.28 4.96
N LEU A 296 4.47 21.32 3.63
CA LEU A 296 5.51 22.06 2.91
C LEU A 296 5.07 23.46 2.47
N GLY A 297 3.80 23.84 2.68
CA GLY A 297 3.24 25.13 2.29
C GLY A 297 3.16 25.33 0.76
N LEU A 298 2.94 24.26 0.01
CA LEU A 298 2.87 24.26 -1.45
C LEU A 298 1.45 24.59 -1.92
N ARG A 299 1.24 25.80 -2.45
CA ARG A 299 -0.05 26.18 -3.06
C ARG A 299 -0.32 25.43 -4.37
N ASN A 300 0.71 25.22 -5.18
CA ASN A 300 0.63 24.48 -6.43
C ASN A 300 1.86 23.57 -6.58
N LEU A 301 1.72 22.56 -7.44
CA LEU A 301 2.79 21.64 -7.81
C LEU A 301 3.12 21.86 -9.29
N ASP A 302 4.22 22.54 -9.60
CA ASP A 302 4.58 22.95 -10.96
C ASP A 302 3.43 23.70 -11.68
N GLY A 303 2.79 24.64 -10.99
CA GLY A 303 1.66 25.41 -11.52
C GLY A 303 0.32 24.65 -11.57
N PHE A 304 0.26 23.41 -11.07
CA PHE A 304 -0.98 22.66 -10.94
C PHE A 304 -1.64 22.87 -9.57
N ASP A 305 -2.93 23.24 -9.56
CA ASP A 305 -3.72 23.33 -8.33
C ASP A 305 -4.22 21.94 -7.90
N TRP A 306 -3.43 21.33 -7.03
CA TRP A 306 -3.73 20.02 -6.46
C TRP A 306 -4.98 20.04 -5.58
N TYR A 307 -5.28 21.18 -4.94
CA TYR A 307 -6.39 21.28 -4.00
C TYR A 307 -7.71 21.41 -4.74
N GLU A 308 -7.76 22.28 -5.75
CA GLU A 308 -8.95 22.46 -6.59
C GLU A 308 -9.38 21.12 -7.20
N THR A 309 -8.42 20.38 -7.79
CA THR A 309 -8.68 19.09 -8.42
C THR A 309 -9.13 18.04 -7.39
N GLY A 310 -8.42 17.91 -6.27
CA GLY A 310 -8.78 16.95 -5.23
C GLY A 310 -10.12 17.29 -4.56
N ALA A 311 -10.42 18.56 -4.33
CA ALA A 311 -11.69 19.00 -3.75
C ALA A 311 -12.84 18.75 -4.72
N HIS A 312 -12.68 19.08 -6.01
CA HIS A 312 -13.68 18.77 -7.02
C HIS A 312 -14.00 17.28 -7.06
N GLU A 313 -12.96 16.44 -7.01
CA GLU A 313 -13.12 15.00 -7.03
C GLU A 313 -13.81 14.47 -5.77
N LEU A 314 -13.47 14.97 -4.58
CA LEU A 314 -14.16 14.60 -3.34
C LEU A 314 -15.62 15.06 -3.33
N LEU A 315 -15.92 16.26 -3.81
CA LEU A 315 -17.29 16.77 -3.90
C LEU A 315 -18.16 15.87 -4.78
N ARG A 316 -17.64 15.44 -5.94
CA ARG A 316 -18.36 14.53 -6.85
C ARG A 316 -18.67 13.17 -6.24
N ARG A 317 -17.89 12.72 -5.26
CA ARG A 317 -18.02 11.40 -4.64
C ARG A 317 -18.85 11.39 -3.37
N GLN A 318 -19.12 12.54 -2.76
CA GLN A 318 -19.84 12.57 -1.49
C GLN A 318 -21.25 12.00 -1.68
N MET A 319 -21.61 11.02 -0.85
CA MET A 319 -22.89 10.33 -0.89
C MET A 319 -24.01 11.18 -0.29
N ASP A 320 -25.27 10.80 -0.50
CA ASP A 320 -26.47 11.54 -0.05
C ASP A 320 -26.57 11.68 1.47
N ASP A 321 -26.04 10.74 2.23
CA ASP A 321 -26.00 10.79 3.70
C ASP A 321 -24.80 11.59 4.26
N GLY A 322 -23.99 12.18 3.38
CA GLY A 322 -22.85 13.02 3.72
C GLY A 322 -21.52 12.28 3.89
N GLY A 323 -21.52 10.95 3.92
CA GLY A 323 -20.28 10.16 3.95
C GLY A 323 -19.59 10.08 2.60
N TRP A 324 -18.34 9.60 2.60
CA TRP A 324 -17.62 9.25 1.37
C TRP A 324 -17.63 7.75 1.10
N PRO A 325 -17.63 7.33 -0.18
CA PRO A 325 -17.82 5.96 -0.58
C PRO A 325 -16.59 5.10 -0.27
N GLU A 326 -16.83 3.80 -0.18
CA GLU A 326 -15.79 2.77 -0.12
C GLU A 326 -15.27 2.51 -1.54
N PRO A 327 -13.96 2.22 -1.70
CA PRO A 327 -13.67 0.82 -1.99
C PRO A 327 -12.30 0.35 -1.45
N ALA A 328 -11.90 0.78 -0.24
CA ALA A 328 -10.58 0.40 0.28
C ALA A 328 -10.53 0.12 1.79
N TRP A 329 -11.13 0.98 2.63
CA TRP A 329 -10.93 0.92 4.09
C TRP A 329 -12.17 1.29 4.91
N GLY A 330 -13.37 1.28 4.33
CA GLY A 330 -14.61 1.61 5.04
C GLY A 330 -15.06 3.08 4.94
N ARG A 331 -16.38 3.33 5.09
CA ARG A 331 -16.97 4.68 5.00
C ARG A 331 -16.45 5.66 6.04
N THR A 332 -16.24 5.21 7.28
CA THR A 332 -15.82 6.09 8.38
C THR A 332 -14.38 6.60 8.19
N PRO A 333 -13.37 5.75 7.94
CA PRO A 333 -12.02 6.23 7.62
C PRO A 333 -12.00 7.15 6.39
N ASN A 334 -12.68 6.79 5.30
CA ASN A 334 -12.72 7.60 4.08
C ASN A 334 -13.35 8.98 4.33
N THR A 335 -14.43 9.04 5.10
CA THR A 335 -15.05 10.32 5.48
C THR A 335 -14.10 11.18 6.31
N CYS A 336 -13.39 10.59 7.27
CA CYS A 336 -12.39 11.31 8.05
C CYS A 336 -11.27 11.89 7.15
N LEU A 337 -10.72 11.09 6.24
CA LEU A 337 -9.64 11.53 5.34
C LEU A 337 -10.11 12.62 4.36
N ALA A 338 -11.32 12.49 3.81
CA ALA A 338 -11.92 13.50 2.94
C ALA A 338 -12.13 14.84 3.68
N LEU A 339 -12.67 14.79 4.91
CA LEU A 339 -12.84 15.96 5.75
C LEU A 339 -11.51 16.64 6.09
N LEU A 340 -10.47 15.86 6.41
CA LEU A 340 -9.13 16.40 6.67
C LEU A 340 -8.51 17.05 5.43
N PHE A 341 -8.75 16.49 4.24
CA PHE A 341 -8.32 17.07 2.96
C PHE A 341 -9.04 18.39 2.66
N LEU A 342 -10.39 18.40 2.67
CA LEU A 342 -11.20 19.58 2.35
C LEU A 342 -10.91 20.74 3.32
N ARG A 343 -10.51 20.41 4.55
CA ARG A 343 -10.11 21.40 5.54
C ARG A 343 -8.65 21.87 5.41
N LYS A 344 -7.83 21.22 4.60
CA LYS A 344 -6.36 21.39 4.56
C LYS A 344 -5.74 21.24 5.96
N ALA A 345 -6.18 20.23 6.71
CA ALA A 345 -5.85 20.10 8.13
C ALA A 345 -4.34 19.95 8.33
N ASN A 346 -3.67 20.84 9.06
CA ASN A 346 -2.23 20.74 9.28
C ASN A 346 -1.91 19.82 10.47
N LEU A 347 -1.69 18.53 10.21
CA LEU A 347 -1.33 17.53 11.24
C LEU A 347 0.17 17.44 11.51
N ALA A 348 1.00 18.12 10.71
CA ALA A 348 2.44 18.26 10.94
C ALA A 348 2.77 19.50 11.80
N PHE A 349 1.77 20.17 12.38
CA PHE A 349 1.92 21.27 13.35
C PHE A 349 2.91 22.36 12.88
N GLU A 350 2.60 23.00 11.74
CA GLU A 350 3.32 24.15 11.18
C GLU A 350 4.77 23.87 10.75
N LEU A 351 5.03 22.68 10.19
CA LEU A 351 6.33 22.28 9.64
C LEU A 351 6.89 23.29 8.62
N ASP A 352 6.02 23.92 7.84
CA ASP A 352 6.31 24.97 6.87
C ASP A 352 7.00 26.19 7.51
N ARG A 353 6.62 26.53 8.75
CA ARG A 353 7.26 27.62 9.52
C ARG A 353 8.66 27.23 10.01
N VAL A 354 8.91 25.93 10.18
CA VAL A 354 10.18 25.36 10.68
C VAL A 354 11.19 25.11 9.56
N LEU A 355 10.79 24.70 8.36
CA LEU A 355 11.74 24.44 7.26
C LEU A 355 11.93 25.66 6.34
N LYS A 356 10.90 26.51 6.12
CA LYS A 356 10.97 27.69 5.23
C LYS A 356 11.68 27.39 3.89
N LEU A 357 11.13 26.48 3.09
CA LEU A 357 11.66 26.13 1.76
C LEU A 357 11.81 27.39 0.86
N PRO A 358 12.93 27.55 0.11
CA PRO A 358 13.07 28.62 -0.87
C PRO A 358 12.06 28.45 -2.02
N ALA A 359 11.43 29.55 -2.45
CA ALA A 359 10.58 29.64 -3.65
C ALA A 359 9.25 28.84 -3.67
N ALA A 360 8.79 28.24 -2.56
CA ALA A 360 7.41 27.78 -2.45
C ALA A 360 6.46 28.99 -2.23
N PRO A 361 5.47 29.26 -3.10
CA PRO A 361 4.46 30.27 -2.83
C PRO A 361 3.67 29.86 -1.59
N ARG A 362 3.87 30.59 -0.49
CA ARG A 362 3.32 30.28 0.84
C ARG A 362 1.80 30.47 0.88
N LEU A 363 1.13 29.66 1.70
CA LEU A 363 -0.25 29.86 2.11
C LEU A 363 -0.30 30.93 3.23
N ASP A 364 -0.91 32.09 2.93
CA ASP A 364 -1.55 33.10 3.83
C ASP A 364 -1.22 34.54 3.38
N LYS A 365 -2.12 35.54 3.37
CA LYS A 365 -3.54 35.74 3.73
C LYS A 365 -4.07 36.83 2.78
N GLN A 366 -5.35 36.72 2.39
CA GLN A 366 -6.15 37.70 1.63
C GLN A 366 -5.81 37.91 0.15
N ALA A 367 -6.89 37.90 -0.64
CA ALA A 367 -6.96 38.04 -2.08
C ALA A 367 -6.52 39.44 -2.54
N ASP A 368 -5.98 39.54 -3.75
CA ASP A 368 -6.69 40.21 -4.85
C ASP A 368 -5.94 40.10 -6.19
N GLU A 369 -6.76 40.15 -7.24
CA GLU A 369 -6.51 40.52 -8.64
C GLU A 369 -5.95 39.49 -9.65
N VAL A 370 -6.89 39.06 -10.49
CA VAL A 370 -6.73 38.53 -11.86
C VAL A 370 -6.29 39.65 -12.81
N PRO A 371 -5.41 39.33 -13.77
CA PRO A 371 -5.62 39.80 -15.14
C PRO A 371 -5.58 38.64 -16.15
N VAL A 372 -6.61 38.58 -17.00
CA VAL A 372 -6.63 37.88 -18.29
C VAL A 372 -6.20 38.92 -19.36
N PRO A 373 -5.16 38.64 -20.16
CA PRO A 373 -5.34 38.36 -21.61
C PRO A 373 -4.24 37.38 -22.13
N GLU A 374 -4.20 36.78 -23.32
CA GLU A 374 -4.99 36.71 -24.55
C GLU A 374 -4.59 35.41 -25.28
N LYS A 375 -5.37 34.98 -26.26
CA LYS A 375 -5.15 33.78 -27.10
C LYS A 375 -3.79 33.76 -27.81
N ALA A 376 -3.12 32.60 -27.78
CA ALA A 376 -2.28 32.13 -28.88
C ALA A 376 -2.90 30.83 -29.44
N LYS A 377 -3.11 30.83 -30.76
CA LYS A 377 -3.72 29.77 -31.55
C LYS A 377 -2.73 28.66 -31.89
N ASP A 378 -3.33 27.54 -32.27
CA ASP A 378 -2.82 26.45 -33.11
C ASP A 378 -1.92 25.38 -32.45
N GLU A 379 -2.58 24.33 -31.94
CA GLU A 379 -2.17 22.94 -32.23
C GLU A 379 -3.42 22.06 -32.43
N PRO A 380 -3.48 21.23 -33.49
CA PRO A 380 -4.66 20.42 -33.80
C PRO A 380 -4.77 19.18 -32.90
N PRO A 381 -5.98 18.60 -32.75
CA PRO A 381 -6.17 17.39 -31.94
C PRO A 381 -5.48 16.21 -32.61
N ARG A 382 -4.58 15.51 -31.89
CA ARG A 382 -4.03 14.24 -32.39
C ARG A 382 -4.92 13.07 -31.98
N THR A 383 -5.59 12.55 -32.98
CA THR A 383 -6.18 11.20 -33.10
C THR A 383 -5.15 10.09 -32.85
N GLY A 384 -5.58 8.93 -32.34
CA GLY A 384 -4.78 7.70 -32.42
C GLY A 384 -5.21 6.56 -31.49
N GLY A 385 -6.37 5.96 -31.74
CA GLY A 385 -6.61 4.56 -31.37
C GLY A 385 -6.13 3.69 -32.51
N GLU A 386 -5.06 2.89 -32.32
CA GLU A 386 -4.61 1.85 -33.27
C GLU A 386 -3.38 1.02 -32.80
N GLU A 387 -3.08 0.90 -31.50
CA GLU A 387 -1.91 0.12 -31.03
C GLU A 387 -2.33 -1.12 -30.22
N ASN A 388 -1.73 -2.28 -30.54
CA ASN A 388 -1.86 -3.51 -29.76
C ASN A 388 -1.25 -3.33 -28.36
N ASP A 389 -1.88 -3.91 -27.35
CA ASP A 389 -1.44 -3.87 -25.96
C ASP A 389 -0.72 -5.16 -25.56
N VAL A 390 0.39 -5.06 -24.85
CA VAL A 390 1.17 -6.20 -24.36
C VAL A 390 0.99 -6.27 -22.84
N VAL A 391 0.40 -7.35 -22.34
CA VAL A 391 0.14 -7.53 -20.90
C VAL A 391 0.98 -8.68 -20.39
N VAL A 392 1.90 -8.40 -19.48
CA VAL A 392 2.75 -9.44 -18.87
C VAL A 392 1.99 -10.12 -17.73
N THR A 393 1.80 -11.44 -17.84
CA THR A 393 0.98 -12.25 -16.92
C THR A 393 1.82 -12.95 -15.86
N GLY A 394 3.11 -13.18 -16.10
CA GLY A 394 3.98 -13.87 -15.17
C GLY A 394 5.46 -13.77 -15.54
N ALA A 395 6.34 -14.00 -14.56
CA ALA A 395 7.78 -14.04 -14.76
C ALA A 395 8.42 -14.99 -13.73
N SER A 396 9.32 -15.85 -14.17
CA SER A 396 9.93 -16.92 -13.36
C SER A 396 11.44 -16.99 -13.56
N ASP A 397 12.15 -17.18 -12.47
CA ASP A 397 13.61 -17.27 -12.36
C ASP A 397 14.08 -18.68 -11.96
N SER A 398 13.18 -19.67 -11.89
CA SER A 398 13.49 -21.02 -11.36
C SER A 398 14.67 -21.74 -12.02
N ASN A 399 15.10 -21.27 -13.20
CA ASN A 399 16.25 -21.78 -13.95
C ASN A 399 17.37 -20.72 -14.11
N PHE A 400 17.48 -19.77 -13.17
CA PHE A 400 18.47 -18.69 -13.20
C PHE A 400 19.88 -19.22 -13.56
N PRO A 401 20.62 -18.60 -14.51
CA PRO A 401 20.41 -17.26 -15.08
C PRO A 401 19.40 -17.17 -16.24
N GLU A 402 18.67 -18.24 -16.56
CA GLU A 402 17.56 -18.18 -17.52
C GLU A 402 16.30 -17.61 -16.84
N ILE A 403 15.80 -16.49 -17.37
CA ILE A 403 14.54 -15.88 -16.96
C ILE A 403 13.46 -16.23 -17.99
N SER A 404 12.31 -16.70 -17.52
CA SER A 404 11.13 -16.98 -18.36
C SER A 404 10.03 -15.96 -18.08
N VAL A 405 9.36 -15.47 -19.13
CA VAL A 405 8.31 -14.45 -19.05
C VAL A 405 7.09 -14.90 -19.85
N GLU A 406 5.92 -14.79 -19.22
CA GLU A 406 4.62 -15.09 -19.82
C GLU A 406 3.84 -13.79 -20.04
N PHE A 407 3.21 -13.67 -21.21
CA PHE A 407 2.51 -12.44 -21.59
C PHE A 407 1.44 -12.71 -22.66
N GLU A 408 0.47 -11.82 -22.77
CA GLU A 408 -0.57 -11.83 -23.81
C GLU A 408 -0.46 -10.55 -24.65
N VAL A 409 -0.93 -10.62 -25.90
CA VAL A 409 -1.03 -9.45 -26.78
C VAL A 409 -2.48 -9.26 -27.19
N LYS A 410 -3.05 -8.10 -26.89
CA LYS A 410 -4.43 -7.75 -27.22
C LYS A 410 -4.47 -6.74 -28.37
N ARG A 411 -5.35 -6.97 -29.32
CA ARG A 411 -5.68 -6.01 -30.37
C ARG A 411 -6.53 -4.87 -29.80
N PRO A 412 -6.63 -3.71 -30.48
CA PRO A 412 -7.48 -2.60 -30.04
C PRO A 412 -8.95 -2.96 -29.83
N ASP A 413 -9.45 -4.01 -30.50
CA ASP A 413 -10.81 -4.54 -30.37
C ASP A 413 -10.99 -5.48 -29.16
N GLY A 414 -9.94 -5.70 -28.36
CA GLY A 414 -9.93 -6.59 -27.19
C GLY A 414 -9.62 -8.05 -27.49
N THR A 415 -9.52 -8.46 -28.77
CA THR A 415 -9.21 -9.85 -29.15
C THR A 415 -7.73 -10.18 -28.97
N TYR A 416 -7.43 -11.46 -28.72
CA TYR A 416 -6.04 -11.92 -28.62
C TYR A 416 -5.36 -12.00 -29.98
N LEU A 417 -4.20 -11.38 -30.11
CA LEU A 417 -3.28 -11.59 -31.22
C LEU A 417 -2.52 -12.89 -30.94
N LEU A 418 -2.66 -13.91 -31.79
CA LEU A 418 -2.14 -15.26 -31.52
C LEU A 418 -0.95 -15.65 -32.42
N ASP A 419 -0.83 -14.99 -33.58
CA ASP A 419 0.08 -15.31 -34.67
C ASP A 419 1.37 -14.47 -34.68
N ALA A 420 1.68 -13.75 -33.59
CA ALA A 420 2.93 -13.00 -33.48
C ALA A 420 4.14 -13.95 -33.40
N THR A 421 5.23 -13.55 -34.04
CA THR A 421 6.50 -14.30 -34.08
C THR A 421 7.53 -13.68 -33.15
N GLU A 422 8.59 -14.43 -32.82
CA GLU A 422 9.70 -13.94 -31.98
C GLU A 422 10.25 -12.59 -32.46
N LYS A 423 10.36 -12.41 -33.79
CA LYS A 423 10.90 -11.19 -34.41
C LYS A 423 10.04 -9.96 -34.20
N ASP A 424 8.76 -10.16 -33.84
CA ASP A 424 7.86 -9.07 -33.49
C ASP A 424 8.13 -8.54 -32.08
N PHE A 425 8.98 -9.20 -31.27
CA PHE A 425 9.22 -8.82 -29.89
C PHE A 425 10.65 -8.32 -29.65
N LYS A 426 10.74 -7.22 -28.88
CA LYS A 426 11.99 -6.78 -28.27
C LYS A 426 11.84 -6.89 -26.76
N VAL A 427 12.84 -7.47 -26.10
CA VAL A 427 12.88 -7.59 -24.65
C VAL A 427 14.01 -6.73 -24.10
N THR A 428 13.77 -6.03 -23.00
CA THR A 428 14.81 -5.36 -22.24
C THR A 428 14.75 -5.76 -20.77
N GLU A 429 15.90 -6.08 -20.19
CA GLU A 429 16.09 -6.21 -18.73
C GLU A 429 16.83 -4.94 -18.26
N GLU A 430 16.33 -4.24 -17.24
CA GLU A 430 16.96 -3.00 -16.74
C GLU A 430 17.14 -1.90 -17.81
N GLY A 431 16.30 -1.93 -18.84
CA GLY A 431 16.40 -1.04 -20.01
C GLY A 431 17.49 -1.44 -21.01
N GLN A 432 18.29 -2.48 -20.74
CA GLN A 432 19.25 -3.03 -21.68
C GLN A 432 18.60 -4.11 -22.55
N PRO A 433 18.79 -4.10 -23.88
CA PRO A 433 18.28 -5.15 -24.75
C PRO A 433 18.83 -6.53 -24.39
N VAL A 434 17.95 -7.52 -24.29
CA VAL A 434 18.32 -8.94 -24.11
C VAL A 434 17.93 -9.74 -25.33
N VAL A 435 18.68 -10.81 -25.60
CA VAL A 435 18.42 -11.71 -26.72
C VAL A 435 17.45 -12.79 -26.26
N ILE A 436 16.31 -12.91 -26.96
CA ILE A 436 15.36 -13.99 -26.74
C ILE A 436 16.05 -15.32 -27.09
N ARG A 437 16.01 -16.28 -26.17
CA ARG A 437 16.61 -17.61 -26.30
C ARG A 437 15.59 -18.66 -26.72
N LYS A 438 14.40 -18.60 -26.12
CA LYS A 438 13.26 -19.45 -26.46
C LYS A 438 12.05 -18.55 -26.65
N PHE A 439 11.23 -18.83 -27.65
CA PHE A 439 9.98 -18.14 -27.89
C PHE A 439 8.89 -19.14 -28.26
N GLN A 440 7.72 -18.95 -27.70
CA GLN A 440 6.57 -19.84 -27.84
C GLN A 440 5.33 -19.00 -28.09
N SER A 441 4.70 -19.22 -29.26
CA SER A 441 3.43 -18.61 -29.63
C SER A 441 2.26 -19.56 -29.30
N PRO A 442 1.07 -19.00 -28.99
CA PRO A 442 -0.18 -19.74 -28.85
C PRO A 442 -0.56 -20.67 -30.03
N VAL A 443 -0.09 -20.36 -31.24
CA VAL A 443 -0.53 -21.04 -32.49
C VAL A 443 0.47 -22.10 -32.95
N THR A 444 1.67 -22.14 -32.37
CA THR A 444 2.67 -23.15 -32.72
C THR A 444 2.23 -24.53 -32.20
N THR A 445 2.53 -25.61 -32.92
CA THR A 445 2.23 -27.03 -32.57
C THR A 445 2.82 -27.52 -31.24
N GLN A 446 3.51 -26.66 -30.50
CA GLN A 446 3.97 -26.88 -29.12
C GLN A 446 3.18 -25.96 -28.17
N ALA A 447 1.86 -26.15 -28.07
CA ALA A 447 1.07 -25.48 -27.03
C ALA A 447 1.56 -25.97 -25.66
N HIS A 448 2.05 -25.05 -24.82
CA HIS A 448 2.63 -25.41 -23.54
C HIS A 448 1.54 -25.70 -22.51
N ALA A 449 1.56 -26.93 -22.00
CA ALA A 449 0.77 -27.37 -20.86
C ALA A 449 0.83 -26.36 -19.71
N THR A 450 -0.32 -26.01 -19.16
CA THR A 450 -0.43 -25.15 -17.96
C THR A 450 -0.76 -26.02 -16.75
N THR A 451 -0.07 -25.78 -15.64
CA THR A 451 -0.39 -26.41 -14.36
C THR A 451 -1.27 -25.46 -13.56
N VAL A 452 -2.53 -25.85 -13.32
CA VAL A 452 -3.55 -24.99 -12.69
C VAL A 452 -3.98 -25.59 -11.37
N VAL A 453 -4.13 -24.75 -10.35
CA VAL A 453 -4.90 -25.11 -9.14
C VAL A 453 -6.25 -24.41 -9.19
N LEU A 454 -7.32 -25.20 -9.22
CA LEU A 454 -8.68 -24.73 -9.01
C LEU A 454 -8.94 -24.64 -7.50
N VAL A 455 -9.11 -23.44 -6.98
CA VAL A 455 -9.55 -23.20 -5.61
C VAL A 455 -11.05 -22.99 -5.65
N VAL A 456 -11.80 -23.87 -5.00
CA VAL A 456 -13.24 -24.05 -5.23
C VAL A 456 -14.01 -23.93 -3.92
N ASP A 457 -14.98 -23.03 -3.91
CA ASP A 457 -15.88 -22.83 -2.79
C ASP A 457 -16.87 -23.99 -2.68
N ARG A 458 -17.03 -24.50 -1.46
CA ARG A 458 -18.09 -25.45 -1.09
C ARG A 458 -18.78 -25.03 0.21
N SER A 459 -18.73 -23.75 0.57
CA SER A 459 -19.45 -23.20 1.72
C SER A 459 -20.97 -23.32 1.53
N ARG A 460 -21.75 -23.05 2.58
CA ARG A 460 -23.22 -23.19 2.54
C ARG A 460 -23.89 -22.32 1.47
N SER A 461 -23.36 -21.13 1.16
CA SER A 461 -23.92 -20.22 0.14
C SER A 461 -23.96 -20.85 -1.25
N MET A 462 -23.06 -21.81 -1.53
CA MET A 462 -23.02 -22.52 -2.81
C MET A 462 -24.24 -23.44 -3.07
N GLU A 463 -25.11 -23.66 -2.08
CA GLU A 463 -26.40 -24.35 -2.24
C GLU A 463 -27.45 -23.46 -2.92
N GLU A 464 -27.34 -22.14 -2.77
CA GLU A 464 -28.29 -21.18 -3.32
C GLU A 464 -28.22 -21.16 -4.85
N GLU A 465 -29.38 -21.00 -5.51
CA GLU A 465 -29.51 -20.79 -6.96
C GLU A 465 -28.73 -21.79 -7.86
N ASP A 466 -28.53 -23.03 -7.40
CA ASP A 466 -27.74 -24.06 -8.11
C ASP A 466 -26.29 -23.62 -8.43
N ARG A 467 -25.68 -22.75 -7.61
CA ARG A 467 -24.30 -22.25 -7.79
C ARG A 467 -23.29 -23.40 -7.86
N ILE A 468 -23.37 -24.38 -6.95
CA ILE A 468 -22.52 -25.57 -6.98
C ILE A 468 -22.74 -26.43 -8.23
N GLY A 469 -23.99 -26.54 -8.72
CA GLY A 469 -24.29 -27.30 -9.94
C GLY A 469 -23.76 -26.59 -11.19
N ALA A 470 -23.86 -25.26 -11.24
CA ALA A 470 -23.31 -24.48 -12.33
C ALA A 470 -21.78 -24.50 -12.35
N LEU A 471 -21.14 -24.45 -11.19
CA LEU A 471 -19.71 -24.69 -11.05
C LEU A 471 -19.30 -26.06 -11.63
N LYS A 472 -19.97 -27.15 -11.24
CA LYS A 472 -19.70 -28.51 -11.76
C LYS A 472 -19.75 -28.56 -13.28
N ARG A 473 -20.77 -27.94 -13.89
CA ARG A 473 -20.93 -27.85 -15.36
C ARG A 473 -19.84 -26.97 -16.01
N SER A 474 -19.42 -25.91 -15.34
CA SER A 474 -18.45 -24.94 -15.87
C SER A 474 -17.02 -25.48 -15.85
N VAL A 475 -16.65 -26.24 -14.81
CA VAL A 475 -15.36 -26.96 -14.76
C VAL A 475 -15.23 -27.91 -15.94
N SER A 476 -16.30 -28.62 -16.32
CA SER A 476 -16.28 -29.48 -17.52
C SER A 476 -15.92 -28.71 -18.80
N SER A 477 -16.44 -27.48 -18.94
CA SER A 477 -16.18 -26.63 -20.11
C SER A 477 -14.76 -26.07 -20.08
N PHE A 478 -14.27 -25.67 -18.90
CA PHE A 478 -12.89 -25.25 -18.68
C PHE A 478 -11.88 -26.33 -19.07
N LEU A 479 -12.07 -27.56 -18.57
CA LEU A 479 -11.17 -28.68 -18.82
C LEU A 479 -11.05 -29.01 -20.32
N LYS A 480 -12.15 -28.85 -21.08
CA LYS A 480 -12.14 -29.03 -22.54
C LYS A 480 -11.39 -27.93 -23.28
N GLY A 481 -11.34 -26.72 -22.71
CA GLY A 481 -10.68 -25.55 -23.32
C GLY A 481 -9.20 -25.42 -22.98
N LEU A 482 -8.68 -26.21 -22.04
CA LEU A 482 -7.28 -26.13 -21.63
C LEU A 482 -6.30 -26.59 -22.75
N PRO A 483 -5.08 -26.01 -22.78
CA PRO A 483 -4.03 -26.50 -23.67
C PRO A 483 -3.74 -28.00 -23.47
N PRO A 484 -3.49 -28.79 -24.52
CA PRO A 484 -3.13 -30.20 -24.40
C PRO A 484 -1.95 -30.42 -23.45
N GLY A 485 -2.03 -31.44 -22.60
CA GLY A 485 -1.00 -31.78 -21.60
C GLY A 485 -1.07 -30.97 -20.29
N SER A 486 -2.01 -30.03 -20.16
CA SER A 486 -2.24 -29.29 -18.91
C SER A 486 -2.60 -30.23 -17.76
N ARG A 487 -2.15 -29.86 -16.55
CA ARG A 487 -2.45 -30.61 -15.31
C ARG A 487 -3.26 -29.72 -14.38
N VAL A 488 -4.27 -30.30 -13.73
CA VAL A 488 -5.14 -29.57 -12.82
C VAL A 488 -5.16 -30.27 -11.47
N ALA A 489 -5.06 -29.48 -10.40
CA ALA A 489 -5.42 -29.89 -9.05
C ALA A 489 -6.63 -29.10 -8.57
N VAL A 490 -7.34 -29.63 -7.58
CA VAL A 490 -8.51 -28.99 -6.98
C VAL A 490 -8.35 -28.91 -5.48
N VAL A 491 -8.36 -27.69 -4.96
CA VAL A 491 -8.42 -27.35 -3.55
C VAL A 491 -9.84 -26.87 -3.26
N ALA A 492 -10.57 -27.59 -2.42
CA ALA A 492 -11.91 -27.20 -1.99
C ALA A 492 -11.84 -26.57 -0.60
N PHE A 493 -12.59 -25.50 -0.37
CA PHE A 493 -12.63 -24.83 0.92
C PHE A 493 -14.06 -24.62 1.42
N GLY A 494 -14.21 -24.73 2.73
CA GLY A 494 -15.41 -24.47 3.49
C GLY A 494 -14.98 -24.11 4.92
N SER A 495 -15.55 -24.79 5.92
CA SER A 495 -15.03 -24.72 7.31
C SER A 495 -13.58 -25.22 7.46
N ASP A 496 -13.07 -25.94 6.47
CA ASP A 496 -11.72 -26.47 6.35
C ASP A 496 -11.26 -26.44 4.88
N VAL A 497 -9.94 -26.43 4.67
CA VAL A 497 -9.29 -26.45 3.36
C VAL A 497 -8.80 -27.86 3.06
N LYS A 498 -9.16 -28.41 1.90
CA LYS A 498 -8.78 -29.77 1.47
C LYS A 498 -8.41 -29.82 0.00
N THR A 499 -7.27 -30.45 -0.30
CA THR A 499 -6.92 -30.85 -1.67
C THR A 499 -7.70 -32.11 -2.03
N ILE A 500 -8.83 -31.93 -2.74
CA ILE A 500 -9.74 -33.02 -3.11
C ILE A 500 -9.32 -33.75 -4.40
N CYS A 501 -8.46 -33.10 -5.20
CA CYS A 501 -7.85 -33.72 -6.38
C CYS A 501 -6.39 -33.26 -6.49
N PRO A 502 -5.38 -34.13 -6.36
CA PRO A 502 -3.99 -33.78 -6.65
C PRO A 502 -3.79 -33.56 -8.16
N PHE A 503 -2.64 -32.99 -8.57
CA PHE A 503 -2.37 -32.70 -9.98
C PHE A 503 -2.54 -33.93 -10.88
N THR A 504 -3.42 -33.82 -11.87
CA THR A 504 -3.67 -34.85 -12.88
C THR A 504 -3.88 -34.22 -14.26
N GLY A 505 -3.47 -34.91 -15.32
CA GLY A 505 -3.81 -34.58 -16.71
C GLY A 505 -5.10 -35.26 -17.20
N ASP A 506 -5.76 -36.03 -16.32
CA ASP A 506 -7.00 -36.73 -16.60
C ASP A 506 -8.20 -35.84 -16.23
N PRO A 507 -8.92 -35.25 -17.22
CA PRO A 507 -10.04 -34.35 -16.95
C PRO A 507 -11.21 -35.08 -16.28
N GLN A 508 -11.34 -36.40 -16.43
CA GLN A 508 -12.41 -37.16 -15.81
C GLN A 508 -12.23 -37.20 -14.29
N LYS A 509 -11.00 -37.40 -13.79
CA LYS A 509 -10.72 -37.39 -12.33
C LYS A 509 -10.96 -36.04 -11.69
N VAL A 510 -10.65 -34.95 -12.42
CA VAL A 510 -10.92 -33.59 -11.96
C VAL A 510 -12.43 -33.36 -11.88
N GLN A 511 -13.17 -33.80 -12.90
CA GLN A 511 -14.62 -33.69 -12.93
C GLN A 511 -15.27 -34.51 -11.81
N GLU A 512 -14.87 -35.76 -11.61
CA GLU A 512 -15.39 -36.63 -10.54
C GLU A 512 -15.17 -36.01 -9.14
N ALA A 513 -14.01 -35.40 -8.91
CA ALA A 513 -13.72 -34.71 -7.64
C ALA A 513 -14.64 -33.51 -7.41
N VAL A 514 -14.88 -32.71 -8.46
CA VAL A 514 -15.78 -31.54 -8.39
C VAL A 514 -17.25 -31.98 -8.28
N ASP A 515 -17.65 -33.05 -8.98
CA ASP A 515 -19.01 -33.61 -8.93
C ASP A 515 -19.36 -34.14 -7.53
N GLY A 516 -18.36 -34.59 -6.77
CA GLY A 516 -18.49 -35.02 -5.38
C GLY A 516 -18.64 -33.89 -4.35
N LEU A 517 -18.50 -32.61 -4.74
CA LEU A 517 -18.64 -31.48 -3.82
C LEU A 517 -20.07 -31.34 -3.32
N THR A 518 -20.19 -31.13 -2.00
CA THR A 518 -21.44 -30.81 -1.30
C THR A 518 -21.28 -29.49 -0.54
N PRO A 519 -22.20 -28.52 -0.69
CA PRO A 519 -22.17 -27.27 0.07
C PRO A 519 -22.28 -27.49 1.59
N GLU A 520 -21.31 -27.01 2.36
CA GLU A 520 -21.32 -27.01 3.82
C GLU A 520 -20.30 -26.03 4.43
N GLY A 521 -20.62 -25.48 5.60
CA GLY A 521 -19.65 -24.78 6.44
C GLY A 521 -19.40 -23.30 6.10
N ALA A 522 -18.35 -22.75 6.72
CA ALA A 522 -17.89 -21.35 6.60
C ALA A 522 -16.96 -21.15 5.38
N THR A 523 -16.28 -20.01 5.27
CA THR A 523 -15.45 -19.64 4.11
C THR A 523 -14.01 -19.39 4.53
N ARG A 524 -13.09 -20.31 4.22
CA ARG A 524 -11.63 -20.18 4.43
C ARG A 524 -10.88 -19.97 3.11
N TYR A 525 -11.21 -18.87 2.44
CA TYR A 525 -10.72 -18.54 1.11
C TYR A 525 -9.21 -18.26 1.09
N TYR A 526 -8.71 -17.41 1.98
CA TYR A 526 -7.28 -17.04 1.98
C TYR A 526 -6.37 -18.22 2.35
N ASP A 527 -6.78 -19.04 3.33
CA ASP A 527 -6.06 -20.27 3.67
C ASP A 527 -5.99 -21.23 2.46
N ALA A 528 -7.05 -21.29 1.63
CA ALA A 528 -7.09 -22.13 0.43
C ALA A 528 -6.22 -21.59 -0.72
N VAL A 529 -6.17 -20.27 -0.90
CA VAL A 529 -5.24 -19.63 -1.84
C VAL A 529 -3.79 -19.86 -1.42
N ALA A 530 -3.48 -19.78 -0.12
CA ALA A 530 -2.15 -20.05 0.40
C ALA A 530 -1.70 -21.51 0.11
N GLU A 531 -2.57 -22.49 0.34
CA GLU A 531 -2.33 -23.90 -0.01
C GLU A 531 -2.07 -24.07 -1.52
N ALA A 532 -2.87 -23.42 -2.37
CA ALA A 532 -2.69 -23.47 -3.82
C ALA A 532 -1.34 -22.89 -4.28
N LEU A 533 -0.89 -21.80 -3.66
CA LEU A 533 0.41 -21.20 -3.92
C LEU A 533 1.55 -22.12 -3.49
N GLU A 534 1.43 -22.82 -2.36
CA GLU A 534 2.42 -23.80 -1.92
C GLU A 534 2.50 -25.00 -2.87
N MET A 535 1.35 -25.51 -3.33
CA MET A 535 1.30 -26.59 -4.32
C MET A 535 2.03 -26.20 -5.62
N LEU A 536 1.76 -25.00 -6.14
CA LEU A 536 2.38 -24.51 -7.39
C LEU A 536 3.85 -24.14 -7.25
N ASN A 537 4.32 -23.79 -6.04
CA ASN A 537 5.73 -23.50 -5.79
C ASN A 537 6.65 -24.70 -6.16
N ARG A 538 6.14 -25.93 -6.06
CA ARG A 538 6.87 -27.16 -6.38
C ARG A 538 6.81 -27.54 -7.87
N GLU A 539 5.93 -26.91 -8.63
CA GLU A 539 5.74 -27.18 -10.04
C GLU A 539 6.58 -26.23 -10.90
N GLN A 540 6.93 -26.67 -12.11
CA GLN A 540 7.68 -25.88 -13.08
C GLN A 540 6.82 -25.57 -14.32
N GLY A 541 7.25 -24.59 -15.12
CA GLY A 541 6.54 -24.18 -16.32
C GLY A 541 5.37 -23.23 -16.02
N ARG A 542 4.40 -23.19 -16.95
CA ARG A 542 3.25 -22.28 -16.85
C ARG A 542 2.35 -22.68 -15.70
N ARG A 543 2.07 -21.73 -14.81
CA ARG A 543 1.35 -21.96 -13.55
C ARG A 543 0.36 -20.85 -13.27
N ALA A 544 -0.84 -21.20 -12.82
CA ALA A 544 -1.86 -20.23 -12.43
C ALA A 544 -2.74 -20.77 -11.31
N VAL A 545 -3.18 -19.87 -10.42
CA VAL A 545 -4.27 -20.15 -9.48
C VAL A 545 -5.55 -19.60 -10.09
N LEU A 546 -6.61 -20.41 -10.10
CA LEU A 546 -7.97 -19.97 -10.39
C LEU A 546 -8.80 -20.18 -9.14
N ALA A 547 -9.11 -19.10 -8.46
CA ALA A 547 -9.83 -19.10 -7.19
C ALA A 547 -11.26 -18.59 -7.36
N LEU A 548 -12.22 -19.46 -7.09
CA LEU A 548 -13.64 -19.19 -7.11
C LEU A 548 -14.15 -19.01 -5.69
N THR A 549 -14.92 -17.95 -5.47
CA THR A 549 -15.73 -17.80 -4.26
C THR A 549 -17.02 -17.03 -4.56
N ASP A 550 -18.05 -17.34 -3.80
CA ASP A 550 -19.36 -16.67 -3.88
C ASP A 550 -19.65 -15.78 -2.65
N GLY A 551 -18.66 -15.56 -1.78
CA GLY A 551 -18.83 -14.78 -0.55
C GLY A 551 -17.52 -14.31 0.10
N GLU A 552 -17.66 -13.64 1.25
CA GLU A 552 -16.56 -13.09 2.05
C GLU A 552 -15.77 -14.18 2.80
N ASP A 553 -14.47 -13.97 2.99
CA ASP A 553 -13.70 -14.84 3.89
C ASP A 553 -14.17 -14.62 5.34
N THR A 554 -14.76 -15.66 5.93
CA THR A 554 -15.38 -15.55 7.26
C THR A 554 -14.55 -16.25 8.34
N PHE A 555 -13.52 -17.00 7.98
CA PHE A 555 -12.90 -17.94 8.92
C PHE A 555 -11.43 -18.31 8.64
N SER A 556 -10.74 -17.67 7.70
CA SER A 556 -9.30 -17.93 7.54
C SER A 556 -8.55 -17.54 8.82
N GLN A 557 -7.65 -18.41 9.27
CA GLN A 557 -6.92 -18.23 10.54
C GLN A 557 -5.41 -18.07 10.34
N SER A 558 -4.89 -18.54 9.20
CA SER A 558 -3.44 -18.64 8.96
C SER A 558 -2.96 -17.70 7.87
N ALA A 559 -3.84 -17.33 6.94
CA ALA A 559 -3.54 -16.43 5.83
C ALA A 559 -4.53 -15.26 5.77
N THR A 560 -4.01 -14.11 5.32
CA THR A 560 -4.78 -12.90 5.00
C THR A 560 -4.57 -12.54 3.53
N LEU A 561 -5.44 -11.66 3.00
CA LEU A 561 -5.32 -11.06 1.66
C LEU A 561 -3.89 -10.58 1.37
N ASP A 562 -3.30 -9.80 2.27
CA ASP A 562 -1.95 -9.26 2.09
C ASP A 562 -0.89 -10.36 2.07
N SER A 563 -1.01 -11.37 2.95
CA SER A 563 -0.04 -12.47 2.98
C SER A 563 -0.06 -13.30 1.69
N VAL A 564 -1.24 -13.55 1.11
CA VAL A 564 -1.37 -14.33 -0.13
C VAL A 564 -0.92 -13.51 -1.34
N ILE A 565 -1.16 -12.20 -1.36
CA ILE A 565 -0.62 -11.30 -2.40
C ILE A 565 0.91 -11.32 -2.39
N VAL A 566 1.52 -11.18 -1.21
CA VAL A 566 3.00 -11.20 -1.07
C VAL A 566 3.57 -12.54 -1.52
N ALA A 567 2.97 -13.65 -1.09
CA ALA A 567 3.40 -14.99 -1.48
C ALA A 567 3.29 -15.21 -3.00
N ALA A 568 2.15 -14.89 -3.60
CA ALA A 568 1.92 -15.01 -5.04
C ALA A 568 2.91 -14.15 -5.85
N ARG A 569 3.16 -12.90 -5.43
CA ARG A 569 4.12 -12.00 -6.08
C ARG A 569 5.55 -12.52 -6.01
N ARG A 570 5.96 -13.07 -4.86
CA ARG A 570 7.28 -13.69 -4.69
C ARG A 570 7.46 -14.89 -5.61
N LEU A 571 6.41 -15.68 -5.80
CA LEU A 571 6.43 -16.88 -6.64
C LEU A 571 6.21 -16.57 -8.13
N GLY A 572 5.88 -15.33 -8.48
CA GLY A 572 5.54 -14.92 -9.84
C GLY A 572 4.24 -15.57 -10.36
N LEU A 573 3.35 -15.98 -9.45
CA LEU A 573 2.12 -16.73 -9.78
C LEU A 573 0.91 -15.79 -9.89
N PRO A 574 0.23 -15.75 -11.05
CA PRO A 574 -1.04 -15.03 -11.17
C PRO A 574 -2.16 -15.76 -10.43
N VAL A 575 -2.94 -15.00 -9.66
CA VAL A 575 -4.17 -15.49 -9.01
C VAL A 575 -5.36 -14.88 -9.72
N HIS A 576 -6.05 -15.67 -10.54
CA HIS A 576 -7.33 -15.27 -11.13
C HIS A 576 -8.42 -15.50 -10.10
N THR A 577 -9.25 -14.48 -9.87
CA THR A 577 -10.34 -14.54 -8.90
C THR A 577 -11.68 -14.46 -9.61
N LEU A 578 -12.64 -15.26 -9.15
CA LEU A 578 -14.01 -15.23 -9.63
C LEU A 578 -14.92 -14.97 -8.43
N GLY A 579 -15.74 -13.92 -8.53
CA GLY A 579 -16.78 -13.64 -7.55
C GLY A 579 -18.15 -14.02 -8.11
N LEU A 580 -18.90 -14.89 -7.42
CA LEU A 580 -20.24 -15.33 -7.80
C LEU A 580 -21.33 -14.77 -6.87
N GLY A 581 -22.31 -14.03 -7.39
CA GLY A 581 -23.27 -13.25 -6.60
C GLY A 581 -23.30 -11.75 -6.96
N THR A 582 -24.11 -10.98 -6.24
CA THR A 582 -24.17 -9.51 -6.41
C THR A 582 -22.99 -8.82 -5.74
N GLU A 583 -22.68 -7.57 -6.14
CA GLU A 583 -21.57 -6.81 -5.55
C GLU A 583 -21.74 -6.55 -4.04
N ASP A 584 -22.98 -6.61 -3.53
CA ASP A 584 -23.30 -6.50 -2.10
C ASP A 584 -23.14 -7.84 -1.33
N GLU A 585 -23.10 -8.98 -2.04
CA GLU A 585 -22.98 -10.32 -1.47
C GLU A 585 -21.54 -10.85 -1.47
N ILE A 586 -20.66 -10.21 -2.24
CA ILE A 586 -19.27 -10.62 -2.45
C ILE A 586 -18.34 -9.47 -2.07
N GLU A 587 -17.25 -9.77 -1.35
CA GLU A 587 -16.08 -8.90 -1.19
C GLU A 587 -15.33 -8.68 -2.53
N SER A 588 -16.01 -8.09 -3.51
CA SER A 588 -15.52 -7.93 -4.88
C SER A 588 -14.23 -7.10 -4.95
N ASP A 589 -14.02 -6.18 -4.01
CA ASP A 589 -12.80 -5.38 -3.88
C ASP A 589 -11.59 -6.21 -3.41
N ALA A 590 -11.77 -7.11 -2.44
CA ALA A 590 -10.69 -7.98 -1.97
C ALA A 590 -10.27 -8.99 -3.06
N LEU A 591 -11.24 -9.58 -3.75
CA LEU A 591 -11.01 -10.47 -4.89
C LEU A 591 -10.33 -9.74 -6.05
N ARG A 592 -10.79 -8.51 -6.35
CA ARG A 592 -10.20 -7.66 -7.38
C ARG A 592 -8.77 -7.27 -7.01
N ARG A 593 -8.52 -6.88 -5.77
CA ARG A 593 -7.20 -6.52 -5.26
C ARG A 593 -6.24 -7.71 -5.35
N LEU A 594 -6.66 -8.89 -4.89
CA LEU A 594 -5.87 -10.12 -5.02
C LEU A 594 -5.49 -10.40 -6.47
N ALA A 595 -6.45 -10.34 -7.40
CA ALA A 595 -6.17 -10.59 -8.80
C ALA A 595 -5.23 -9.54 -9.40
N VAL A 596 -5.54 -8.25 -9.23
CA VAL A 596 -4.76 -7.17 -9.83
C VAL A 596 -3.33 -7.14 -9.30
N GLU A 597 -3.14 -7.24 -7.98
CA GLU A 597 -1.81 -7.16 -7.37
C GLU A 597 -0.93 -8.40 -7.68
N THR A 598 -1.54 -9.53 -8.01
CA THR A 598 -0.83 -10.76 -8.40
C THR A 598 -0.72 -10.95 -9.91
N ARG A 599 -1.21 -9.99 -10.72
CA ARG A 599 -1.25 -10.04 -12.20
C ARG A 599 -2.24 -11.06 -12.78
N GLY A 600 -3.17 -11.53 -11.96
CA GLY A 600 -4.37 -12.23 -12.41
C GLY A 600 -5.45 -11.28 -12.92
N GLN A 601 -6.65 -11.82 -13.10
CA GLN A 601 -7.83 -11.06 -13.52
C GLN A 601 -8.99 -11.45 -12.61
N TYR A 602 -9.78 -10.45 -12.24
CA TYR A 602 -11.04 -10.64 -11.53
C TYR A 602 -12.19 -10.77 -12.52
N TYR A 603 -13.04 -11.78 -12.30
CA TYR A 603 -14.20 -12.08 -13.12
C TYR A 603 -15.47 -12.03 -12.23
N PRO A 604 -16.34 -11.01 -12.42
CA PRO A 604 -17.62 -10.97 -11.73
C PRO A 604 -18.64 -11.89 -12.44
N ALA A 605 -19.35 -12.70 -11.67
CA ALA A 605 -20.48 -13.51 -12.11
C ALA A 605 -21.69 -13.16 -11.25
N ARG A 606 -22.69 -12.46 -11.80
CA ARG A 606 -23.90 -12.11 -11.05
C ARG A 606 -24.85 -13.28 -10.88
N GLN A 607 -24.76 -14.28 -11.75
CA GLN A 607 -25.63 -15.44 -11.78
C GLN A 607 -24.82 -16.70 -12.11
N ALA A 608 -25.31 -17.84 -11.63
CA ALA A 608 -24.66 -19.13 -11.77
C ALA A 608 -24.44 -19.53 -13.25
N ASP A 609 -25.33 -19.15 -14.15
CA ASP A 609 -25.23 -19.43 -15.59
C ASP A 609 -24.05 -18.70 -16.28
N GLN A 610 -23.58 -17.60 -15.72
CA GLN A 610 -22.42 -16.83 -16.23
C GLN A 610 -21.09 -17.54 -15.98
N LEU A 611 -21.02 -18.43 -14.98
CA LEU A 611 -19.81 -19.19 -14.66
C LEU A 611 -19.24 -19.89 -15.89
N ARG A 612 -20.10 -20.50 -16.71
CA ARG A 612 -19.65 -21.22 -17.91
C ARG A 612 -18.87 -20.31 -18.84
N SER A 613 -19.41 -19.12 -19.13
CA SER A 613 -18.76 -18.15 -20.02
C SER A 613 -17.44 -17.63 -19.46
N ILE A 614 -17.32 -17.51 -18.13
CA ILE A 614 -16.09 -17.05 -17.46
C ILE A 614 -15.03 -18.15 -17.50
N TYR A 615 -15.39 -19.39 -17.23
CA TYR A 615 -14.49 -20.53 -17.35
C TYR A 615 -14.03 -20.75 -18.81
N GLU A 616 -14.90 -20.51 -19.79
CA GLU A 616 -14.53 -20.50 -21.21
C GLU A 616 -13.54 -19.35 -21.54
N GLN A 617 -13.79 -18.14 -21.04
CA GLN A 617 -12.86 -16.99 -21.18
C GLN A 617 -11.50 -17.24 -20.51
N LEU A 618 -11.49 -17.87 -19.34
CA LEU A 618 -10.27 -18.25 -18.62
C LEU A 618 -9.46 -19.29 -19.40
N ALA A 619 -10.11 -20.33 -19.92
CA ALA A 619 -9.47 -21.30 -20.79
C ALA A 619 -8.92 -20.62 -22.06
N GLU A 620 -9.68 -19.69 -22.65
CA GLU A 620 -9.25 -18.90 -23.79
C GLU A 620 -8.03 -18.01 -23.48
N ARG A 621 -7.99 -17.39 -22.32
CA ARG A 621 -6.85 -16.60 -21.86
C ARG A 621 -5.60 -17.47 -21.68
N LEU A 622 -5.73 -18.63 -21.04
CA LEU A 622 -4.61 -19.55 -20.81
C LEU A 622 -4.03 -20.09 -22.12
N ARG A 623 -4.87 -20.41 -23.12
CA ARG A 623 -4.39 -20.83 -24.46
C ARG A 623 -3.77 -19.68 -25.26
N SER A 624 -4.11 -18.43 -24.98
CA SER A 624 -3.70 -17.25 -25.76
C SER A 624 -2.38 -16.60 -25.29
N SER A 625 -1.73 -17.19 -24.27
CA SER A 625 -0.50 -16.65 -23.69
C SER A 625 0.76 -17.05 -24.47
N TYR A 626 1.64 -16.08 -24.70
CA TYR A 626 3.01 -16.25 -25.20
C TYR A 626 3.96 -16.54 -24.04
N SER A 627 5.07 -17.24 -24.36
CA SER A 627 6.19 -17.41 -23.43
C SER A 627 7.50 -17.12 -24.14
N LEU A 628 8.41 -16.44 -23.45
CA LEU A 628 9.78 -16.30 -23.89
C LEU A 628 10.75 -16.56 -22.75
N SER A 629 11.97 -17.01 -23.07
CA SER A 629 13.08 -17.01 -22.13
C SER A 629 14.26 -16.22 -22.67
N TYR A 630 15.03 -15.61 -21.78
CA TYR A 630 16.30 -14.98 -22.09
C TYR A 630 17.32 -15.26 -20.97
N GLN A 631 18.60 -15.07 -21.26
CA GLN A 631 19.64 -15.22 -20.25
C GLN A 631 19.96 -13.85 -19.64
N SER A 632 19.85 -13.72 -18.32
CA SER A 632 20.23 -12.51 -17.60
C SER A 632 21.75 -12.26 -17.71
N ASP A 633 22.15 -10.99 -17.67
CA ASP A 633 23.56 -10.57 -17.70
C ASP A 633 24.31 -10.88 -16.39
N ARG A 634 23.60 -11.32 -15.35
CA ARG A 634 24.18 -11.76 -14.08
C ARG A 634 24.34 -13.28 -14.02
N ALA A 635 25.52 -13.70 -13.57
CA ALA A 635 25.84 -15.11 -13.35
C ALA A 635 25.37 -15.65 -11.99
N LEU A 636 25.08 -14.78 -11.01
CA LEU A 636 24.66 -15.14 -9.67
C LEU A 636 23.38 -14.40 -9.27
N PRO A 637 22.45 -15.06 -8.57
CA PRO A 637 21.29 -14.38 -8.00
C PRO A 637 21.72 -13.33 -6.98
N ASP A 638 21.12 -12.13 -6.99
CA ASP A 638 21.58 -10.98 -6.18
C ASP A 638 20.49 -10.30 -5.33
N GLY A 639 19.30 -10.90 -5.24
CA GLY A 639 18.22 -10.42 -4.37
C GLY A 639 17.46 -9.21 -4.92
N THR A 640 17.62 -8.89 -6.21
CA THR A 640 17.05 -7.68 -6.82
C THR A 640 15.80 -7.96 -7.66
N LEU A 641 14.88 -7.00 -7.70
CA LEU A 641 13.79 -6.95 -8.68
C LEU A 641 14.32 -6.31 -9.98
N ARG A 642 14.22 -7.03 -11.10
CA ARG A 642 14.67 -6.56 -12.41
C ARG A 642 13.49 -6.26 -13.32
N PRO A 643 13.27 -5.00 -13.72
CA PRO A 643 12.24 -4.65 -14.68
C PRO A 643 12.53 -5.31 -16.03
N VAL A 644 11.55 -6.06 -16.52
CA VAL A 644 11.55 -6.62 -17.86
C VAL A 644 10.45 -5.94 -18.67
N ARG A 645 10.81 -5.40 -19.83
CA ARG A 645 9.84 -4.81 -20.76
C ARG A 645 9.81 -5.62 -22.05
N ILE A 646 8.60 -5.92 -22.50
CA ILE A 646 8.32 -6.58 -23.76
C ILE A 646 7.62 -5.58 -24.68
N TYR A 647 8.26 -5.27 -25.79
CA TYR A 647 7.75 -4.39 -26.83
C TYR A 647 7.27 -5.24 -28.00
N TYR A 648 6.09 -4.92 -28.54
CA TYR A 648 5.61 -5.49 -29.79
C TYR A 648 5.86 -4.52 -30.95
N ARG A 649 6.69 -4.92 -31.91
CA ARG A 649 7.13 -4.15 -33.09
C ARG A 649 7.64 -2.75 -32.72
N ALA A 650 7.33 -1.74 -33.53
CA ALA A 650 7.70 -0.34 -33.31
C ALA A 650 6.76 0.38 -32.31
N SER A 651 5.92 -0.36 -31.57
CA SER A 651 5.04 0.23 -30.56
C SER A 651 5.87 0.99 -29.52
N ARG A 652 5.39 2.18 -29.16
CA ARG A 652 5.97 2.97 -28.05
C ARG A 652 5.49 2.47 -26.70
N LYS A 653 4.46 1.61 -26.66
CA LYS A 653 3.93 0.97 -25.45
C LYS A 653 4.57 -0.40 -25.27
N ALA A 654 5.05 -0.67 -24.06
CA ALA A 654 5.58 -1.96 -23.67
C ALA A 654 4.74 -2.57 -22.56
N GLY A 655 4.58 -3.88 -22.59
CA GLY A 655 4.21 -4.61 -21.38
C GLY A 655 5.40 -4.57 -20.43
N GLU A 656 5.19 -4.08 -19.20
CA GLU A 656 6.24 -3.96 -18.18
C GLU A 656 5.97 -4.96 -17.04
N THR A 657 6.99 -5.71 -16.63
CA THR A 657 7.00 -6.55 -15.44
C THR A 657 8.30 -6.34 -14.66
N ALA A 658 8.42 -6.97 -13.49
CA ALA A 658 9.68 -7.09 -12.77
C ALA A 658 9.85 -8.53 -12.27
N VAL A 659 10.99 -9.15 -12.60
CA VAL A 659 11.35 -10.50 -12.15
C VAL A 659 12.18 -10.36 -10.87
N PHE A 660 11.79 -11.07 -9.82
CA PHE A 660 12.59 -11.15 -8.60
C PHE A 660 13.66 -12.23 -8.77
N ILE A 661 14.93 -11.89 -8.53
CA ILE A 661 16.05 -12.84 -8.58
C ILE A 661 16.54 -13.06 -7.14
N PRO A 662 16.27 -14.20 -6.48
CA PRO A 662 16.57 -14.46 -5.08
C PRO A 662 18.05 -14.81 -4.89
N GLY A 663 18.81 -13.94 -4.21
CA GLY A 663 20.19 -14.22 -3.81
C GLY A 663 20.73 -13.28 -2.75
N MET A 664 21.86 -13.65 -2.16
CA MET A 664 22.54 -12.83 -1.15
C MET A 664 23.27 -11.67 -1.82
N VAL A 665 23.07 -10.46 -1.29
CA VAL A 665 23.79 -9.26 -1.71
C VAL A 665 25.27 -9.40 -1.34
N VAL A 666 26.14 -9.61 -2.32
CA VAL A 666 27.59 -9.43 -2.15
C VAL A 666 27.92 -8.01 -2.64
N PRO A 667 28.43 -7.12 -1.76
CA PRO A 667 28.81 -5.77 -2.18
C PRO A 667 29.91 -5.82 -3.25
N ALA A 668 29.66 -5.18 -4.38
CA ALA A 668 30.66 -5.01 -5.43
C ALA A 668 31.65 -3.91 -5.01
N GLY A 669 32.74 -4.29 -4.37
CA GLY A 669 33.84 -3.38 -4.03
C GLY A 669 34.87 -4.05 -3.13
N GLY A 670 36.12 -4.15 -3.62
CA GLY A 670 37.22 -4.82 -2.93
C GLY A 670 37.42 -4.35 -1.49
N TRP A 671 37.62 -5.31 -0.59
CA TRP A 671 37.78 -5.08 0.85
C TRP A 671 38.97 -4.16 1.16
N PRO A 672 38.84 -3.18 2.07
CA PRO A 672 39.99 -2.48 2.64
C PRO A 672 40.87 -3.48 3.40
N GLN A 673 42.20 -3.36 3.29
CA GLN A 673 43.16 -4.25 3.96
C GLN A 673 42.92 -4.37 5.48
N LEU A 674 42.32 -3.36 6.11
CA LEU A 674 41.88 -3.37 7.50
C LEU A 674 40.84 -4.46 7.82
N PHE A 675 39.94 -4.79 6.88
CA PHE A 675 38.96 -5.86 7.08
C PHE A 675 39.60 -7.25 7.05
N LEU A 676 40.56 -7.49 6.15
CA LEU A 676 41.31 -8.74 6.13
C LEU A 676 42.20 -8.90 7.38
N VAL A 677 42.75 -7.80 7.90
CA VAL A 677 43.50 -7.79 9.18
C VAL A 677 42.56 -8.07 10.36
N LEU A 678 41.35 -7.51 10.37
CA LEU A 678 40.34 -7.78 11.40
C LEU A 678 39.86 -9.24 11.35
N VAL A 679 39.62 -9.80 10.15
CA VAL A 679 39.24 -11.20 9.98
C VAL A 679 40.40 -12.13 10.36
N ALA A 680 41.64 -11.82 9.98
CA ALA A 680 42.81 -12.59 10.40
C ALA A 680 43.01 -12.53 11.93
N GLY A 681 42.81 -11.36 12.54
CA GLY A 681 42.84 -11.18 13.99
C GLY A 681 41.76 -11.99 14.71
N LEU A 682 40.54 -12.02 14.17
CA LEU A 682 39.44 -12.84 14.68
C LEU A 682 39.71 -14.34 14.54
N VAL A 683 40.36 -14.78 13.45
CA VAL A 683 40.76 -16.19 13.27
C VAL A 683 41.86 -16.60 14.26
N VAL A 684 42.84 -15.71 14.52
CA VAL A 684 43.88 -15.96 15.53
C VAL A 684 43.28 -16.00 16.95
N LEU A 685 42.36 -15.10 17.27
CA LEU A 685 41.61 -15.10 18.54
C LEU A 685 40.71 -16.34 18.71
N ALA A 686 40.14 -16.86 17.63
CA ALA A 686 39.36 -18.09 17.64
C ALA A 686 40.22 -19.36 17.75
N ALA A 687 41.49 -19.33 17.33
CA ALA A 687 42.43 -20.45 17.43
C ALA A 687 43.21 -20.50 18.76
N LEU A 688 43.31 -19.37 19.47
CA LEU A 688 43.98 -19.23 20.78
C LEU A 688 43.51 -20.24 21.86
N PRO A 689 42.21 -20.60 21.97
CA PRO A 689 41.73 -21.62 22.91
C PRO A 689 42.24 -23.04 22.59
N GLY A 690 42.54 -23.34 21.32
CA GLY A 690 43.07 -24.64 20.89
C GLY A 690 44.57 -24.80 21.12
N TRP A 691 45.31 -23.70 21.26
CA TRP A 691 46.76 -23.69 21.49
C TRP A 691 47.09 -23.70 22.99
N LEU A 692 46.30 -23.00 23.81
CA LEU A 692 46.43 -22.98 25.28
C LEU A 692 45.85 -24.23 25.96
N GLY A 693 45.08 -25.06 25.23
CA GLY A 693 44.46 -26.29 25.74
C GLY A 693 45.26 -27.59 25.57
N ARG A 694 46.44 -27.57 24.92
CA ARG A 694 47.28 -28.78 24.77
C ARG A 694 48.17 -28.99 26.01
N LYS A 695 47.64 -29.69 27.02
CA LYS A 695 48.50 -30.32 28.04
C LYS A 695 49.31 -31.47 27.40
N PRO A 696 50.62 -31.59 27.70
CA PRO A 696 51.47 -32.62 27.14
C PRO A 696 51.04 -34.02 27.63
N LYS A 697 50.98 -34.97 26.68
CA LYS A 697 50.87 -36.41 27.00
C LYS A 697 52.13 -36.83 27.75
N HIS A 698 52.00 -37.08 29.05
CA HIS A 698 52.98 -37.88 29.77
C HIS A 698 52.97 -39.30 29.20
N ALA A 699 54.18 -39.79 28.89
CA ALA A 699 54.44 -41.19 28.63
C ALA A 699 54.04 -42.02 29.86
N ARG A 700 53.38 -43.15 29.61
CA ARG A 700 53.25 -44.24 30.58
C ARG A 700 54.62 -44.87 30.83
N PRO A 701 54.83 -45.47 32.01
CA PRO A 701 55.20 -46.87 32.09
C PRO A 701 53.95 -47.76 32.02
#